data_AF-A0A816P4W8-F1
#
_entry.id   AF-A0A816P4W8-F1
#
_cell.length_a   1.000
_cell.length_b   1.000
_cell.length_c   1.000
_cell.angle_alpha   90.00
_cell.angle_beta   90.00
_cell.angle_gamma   90.00
#
_symmetry.space_group_name_H-M   'P 1'
#
loop_
_entity.id
_entity.type
_entity.pdbx_description
1 polymer ?
#
loop_
_entity_poly.entity_id
_entity_poly.type
_entity_poly.pdbx_seq_one_letter_code
_entity_poly.pdbx_strand_id
1 'polypeptide(L)'
;MALVTYNPFDPGWTHLSSETRMVSNAMGASGAWVADFLIGFFGQATGLIPFLCLIEASMIWWPRSYVSPMFRRIGYVFLLTIVAVICFIFIDQPTDAMSNASGGIVGFEIGRSLVNVIGVIYATISLGVMIFLLATLCFGIRWLQMIRSVWQWPVALKEMLGYSTQKTIQKAPVKPVAVEAAEPQTIDPPTEFDSQNFGLNDFESHSTALEQAVAKHEHPHEVSQQTATDDFLRGFGMADETKISIPNLPIHPTLETEVPAMIRLATEQAEYVAPESISQPVPDEIPEHTSWLAQHRDWKAKNQAAEVQPPVSAEAEKPAVPLEEPPEADVFDRLFQSLGSSTSHAPPKVNPPPVESVSSSFTGLDVFERAVSSLDKASAKPAVPVTFESLQADFVKVDSPSLVTVDLVEETSAVANDFEEDSVEDDVLVDANGRRISHSFATVEKRKDLSPLPSMDLLDRPDPHRKVSYSADELRSLAQLLEIKLKEFNIKAEVVDAQPGPVVTRFELDLAAGIKASKVTGIARDLARSLSMASVRVVEVIPGKPYIGIEIPNVRREMVRLIELLETNEYRDPKALISMAMGKDIAGRPVLTDLAKAPHMLVAGTTGSGKSVAVNAMLLSMLLKYTPLQLRLILIDPKQLELSNYNGIPHLLTPVVTDMKDAASSLNWCVGEMERRYKLLSIFKVRNADAFNQKVEEAIANGEELIDPTWKVDDYAIQQTAPRLKPLPMIVVVADEFADMIMQVGKKSEDLIQRLAQKSRAAGIHLILATQRPSVDVITGLIKANIPTRVALRVNSKIDSRTILDEGGAEYLLGHGDMLFLGPGKNEPERVHGAFISDDEVNKVCDAWRERGSPDYVDEILTPYDDDTEKGQGRLLEDGGAARDAMFDQVVSFVLETRKVSASAIQRKFSLGFNRAARLVDQMEEAGIISPMGANDEGGMAQSFDAIYQRALKRKGGEAVLNQLMPTILSPTELANIGDDRYLSMMTKGINQAGFHWQVIENKWPQFEEAFYGFDVERLAHLPDEAWENYLADARVVRNWQKISALKENVMFVRQLAQTHGSAGRFFADWPQDDQFGLLQYLKKHGSRLGGMTGAFFLRRMGKDVYLLSADVCVALQQAGLDIPQNPTSQKDLKAIGQLFNQWHQQTQLPYSHLSKIAAYSVGENYDADYILEKMGQDES
;
A
#
# COMPACT_ATOMS: atom_id res chain seq x y z
N MET A 1 44.60 10.90 -20.15
CA MET A 1 45.87 10.24 -20.47
C MET A 1 45.67 8.97 -21.27
N ALA A 2 45.15 7.86 -20.72
CA ALA A 2 44.94 6.59 -21.43
C ALA A 2 44.59 6.69 -22.94
N LEU A 3 43.47 7.36 -23.28
CA LEU A 3 43.01 7.54 -24.67
C LEU A 3 43.88 8.47 -25.55
N VAL A 4 44.63 9.39 -24.94
CA VAL A 4 45.47 10.38 -25.64
C VAL A 4 46.86 9.81 -25.95
N THR A 5 47.34 8.89 -25.12
CA THR A 5 48.59 8.14 -25.32
C THR A 5 48.31 6.70 -25.75
N TYR A 6 47.24 6.49 -26.52
CA TYR A 6 46.94 5.17 -27.09
C TYR A 6 47.95 4.84 -28.20
N ASN A 7 48.42 3.59 -28.21
CA ASN A 7 49.34 3.07 -29.22
C ASN A 7 48.92 1.62 -29.54
N PRO A 8 48.61 1.27 -30.80
CA PRO A 8 48.22 -0.10 -31.19
C PRO A 8 49.26 -1.19 -30.90
N PHE A 9 50.51 -0.82 -30.59
CA PHE A 9 51.59 -1.76 -30.24
C PHE A 9 51.72 -2.02 -28.72
N ASP A 10 50.95 -1.31 -27.88
CA ASP A 10 50.85 -1.63 -26.45
C ASP A 10 49.98 -2.89 -26.22
N PRO A 11 50.17 -3.65 -25.12
CA PRO A 11 49.30 -4.78 -24.80
C PRO A 11 47.84 -4.33 -24.62
N GLY A 12 46.93 -4.93 -25.39
CA GLY A 12 45.50 -4.63 -25.40
C GLY A 12 44.62 -5.87 -25.37
N TRP A 13 43.35 -5.67 -25.69
CA TRP A 13 42.32 -6.70 -25.85
C TRP A 13 42.23 -7.20 -27.31
N THR A 14 42.42 -6.32 -28.30
CA THR A 14 42.36 -6.70 -29.73
C THR A 14 43.68 -7.21 -30.30
N HIS A 15 44.81 -6.97 -29.61
CA HIS A 15 46.16 -7.31 -30.07
C HIS A 15 47.01 -7.93 -28.94
N LEU A 16 47.64 -9.08 -29.22
CA LEU A 16 48.72 -9.61 -28.37
C LEU A 16 50.02 -8.85 -28.66
N SER A 17 50.69 -8.38 -27.61
CA SER A 17 51.85 -7.49 -27.70
C SER A 17 53.09 -8.13 -28.36
N SER A 18 53.66 -7.46 -29.36
CA SER A 18 54.88 -7.87 -30.06
C SER A 18 56.16 -7.30 -29.43
N GLU A 19 56.87 -8.11 -28.63
CA GLU A 19 58.25 -7.95 -28.12
C GLU A 19 58.69 -6.64 -27.41
N THR A 20 57.89 -5.57 -27.41
CA THR A 20 58.20 -4.30 -26.74
C THR A 20 58.03 -4.40 -25.22
N ARG A 21 59.15 -4.61 -24.50
CA ARG A 21 59.22 -4.70 -23.02
C ARG A 21 58.79 -3.45 -22.23
N MET A 22 58.33 -2.38 -22.89
CA MET A 22 57.87 -1.14 -22.26
C MET A 22 56.55 -0.69 -22.90
N VAL A 23 55.51 -0.55 -22.08
CA VAL A 23 54.22 0.03 -22.49
C VAL A 23 54.40 1.54 -22.67
N SER A 24 53.95 2.07 -23.80
CA SER A 24 54.09 3.49 -24.15
C SER A 24 52.97 4.38 -23.60
N ASN A 25 51.81 3.80 -23.26
CA ASN A 25 50.72 4.50 -22.60
C ASN A 25 51.14 5.15 -21.27
N ALA A 26 50.84 6.44 -21.09
CA ALA A 26 51.19 7.18 -19.87
C ALA A 26 50.43 6.75 -18.60
N MET A 27 49.44 5.84 -18.73
CA MET A 27 48.78 5.16 -17.60
C MET A 27 49.17 3.68 -17.49
N GLY A 28 50.23 3.24 -18.18
CA GLY A 28 50.74 1.87 -18.15
C GLY A 28 49.80 0.85 -18.80
N ALA A 29 50.02 -0.44 -18.52
CA ALA A 29 49.32 -1.55 -19.16
C ALA A 29 47.79 -1.50 -18.98
N SER A 30 47.29 -1.06 -17.83
CA SER A 30 45.85 -0.87 -17.59
C SER A 30 45.28 0.32 -18.40
N GLY A 31 46.06 1.39 -18.58
CA GLY A 31 45.72 2.49 -19.47
C GLY A 31 45.63 2.08 -20.94
N ALA A 32 46.57 1.24 -21.40
CA ALA A 32 46.55 0.66 -22.73
C ALA A 32 45.31 -0.22 -22.95
N TRP A 33 45.06 -1.20 -22.06
CA TRP A 33 43.90 -2.09 -22.13
C TRP A 33 42.55 -1.34 -22.17
N VAL A 34 42.38 -0.34 -21.31
CA VAL A 34 41.13 0.46 -21.28
C VAL A 34 40.98 1.31 -22.54
N ALA A 35 42.07 1.85 -23.09
CA ALA A 35 42.02 2.62 -24.33
C ALA A 35 41.68 1.74 -25.54
N ASP A 36 42.38 0.61 -25.69
CA ASP A 36 42.17 -0.37 -26.75
C ASP A 36 40.74 -0.93 -26.75
N PHE A 37 40.24 -1.33 -25.56
CA PHE A 37 38.86 -1.82 -25.39
C PHE A 37 37.81 -0.81 -25.87
N LEU A 38 37.93 0.46 -25.46
CA LEU A 38 36.96 1.50 -25.82
C LEU A 38 37.02 1.84 -27.31
N ILE A 39 38.22 1.93 -27.87
CA ILE A 39 38.45 2.18 -29.31
C ILE A 39 37.95 1.01 -30.16
N GLY A 40 38.10 -0.24 -29.71
CA GLY A 40 37.53 -1.42 -30.36
C GLY A 40 35.99 -1.41 -30.39
N PHE A 41 35.34 -1.10 -29.26
CA PHE A 41 33.88 -1.08 -29.18
C PHE A 41 33.24 0.10 -29.94
N PHE A 42 33.78 1.31 -29.81
CA PHE A 42 33.12 2.56 -30.24
C PHE A 42 33.91 3.41 -31.25
N GLY A 43 35.11 2.96 -31.66
CA GLY A 43 35.95 3.67 -32.62
C GLY A 43 36.27 5.09 -32.16
N GLN A 44 36.14 6.05 -33.06
CA GLN A 44 36.47 7.46 -32.80
C GLN A 44 35.49 8.16 -31.84
N ALA A 45 34.26 7.63 -31.65
CA ALA A 45 33.29 8.19 -30.71
C ALA A 45 33.78 8.14 -29.25
N THR A 46 34.74 7.27 -28.96
CA THR A 46 35.50 7.19 -27.70
C THR A 46 36.07 8.55 -27.26
N GLY A 47 36.41 9.44 -28.20
CA GLY A 47 36.89 10.80 -27.91
C GLY A 47 35.91 11.67 -27.12
N LEU A 48 34.62 11.32 -27.07
CA LEU A 48 33.61 12.02 -26.27
C LEU A 48 33.65 11.65 -24.78
N ILE A 49 34.19 10.48 -24.40
CA ILE A 49 34.13 9.98 -23.01
C ILE A 49 34.77 10.99 -22.01
N PRO A 50 35.98 11.55 -22.25
CA PRO A 50 36.56 12.54 -21.34
C PRO A 50 35.69 13.79 -21.17
N PHE A 51 35.00 14.23 -22.21
CA PHE A 51 34.11 15.39 -22.17
C PHE A 51 32.83 15.12 -21.38
N LEU A 52 32.23 13.94 -21.56
CA LEU A 52 31.05 13.50 -20.82
C LEU A 52 31.38 13.31 -19.33
N CYS A 53 32.54 12.76 -19.00
CA CYS A 53 33.05 12.69 -17.61
C CYS A 53 33.32 14.08 -17.01
N LEU A 54 33.83 15.03 -17.80
CA LEU A 54 34.04 16.42 -17.34
C LEU A 54 32.71 17.13 -17.05
N ILE A 55 31.66 16.87 -17.84
CA ILE A 55 30.30 17.38 -17.58
C ILE A 55 29.74 16.79 -16.28
N GLU A 56 29.87 15.48 -16.03
CA GLU A 56 29.47 14.91 -14.73
C GLU A 56 30.23 15.56 -13.57
N ALA A 57 31.54 15.74 -13.70
CA ALA A 57 32.38 16.37 -12.68
C ALA A 57 31.96 17.83 -12.41
N SER A 58 31.67 18.63 -13.44
CA SER A 58 31.22 20.02 -13.26
C SER A 58 29.82 20.11 -12.67
N MET A 59 28.93 19.15 -12.95
CA MET A 59 27.59 19.08 -12.36
C MET A 59 27.59 18.76 -10.85
N ILE A 60 28.67 18.22 -10.29
CA ILE A 60 28.84 18.09 -8.81
C ILE A 60 28.83 19.48 -8.15
N TRP A 61 29.44 20.49 -8.79
CA TRP A 61 29.49 21.86 -8.29
C TRP A 61 28.27 22.71 -8.70
N TRP A 62 27.45 22.22 -9.65
CA TRP A 62 26.29 22.94 -10.15
C TRP A 62 25.04 22.05 -10.24
N PRO A 63 24.50 21.55 -9.10
CA PRO A 63 23.46 20.51 -9.05
C PRO A 63 22.04 20.96 -9.49
N ARG A 64 21.92 22.00 -10.33
CA ARG A 64 20.65 22.53 -10.85
C ARG A 64 20.13 21.78 -12.09
N SER A 65 20.66 20.60 -12.40
CA SER A 65 20.15 19.76 -13.49
C SER A 65 18.85 19.08 -13.07
N TYR A 66 17.79 19.24 -13.87
CA TYR A 66 16.47 18.67 -13.60
C TYR A 66 16.31 17.22 -14.09
N VAL A 67 17.37 16.62 -14.66
CA VAL A 67 17.41 15.21 -15.07
C VAL A 67 18.32 14.44 -14.12
N SER A 68 17.81 13.33 -13.59
CA SER A 68 18.53 12.53 -12.59
C SER A 68 19.84 11.95 -13.16
N PRO A 69 20.90 11.81 -12.34
CA PRO A 69 22.20 11.37 -12.83
C PRO A 69 22.18 10.01 -13.54
N MET A 70 21.29 9.09 -13.11
CA MET A 70 21.15 7.77 -13.74
C MET A 70 20.62 7.87 -15.18
N PHE A 71 19.50 8.55 -15.40
CA PHE A 71 18.92 8.74 -16.75
C PHE A 71 19.88 9.49 -17.67
N ARG A 72 20.58 10.51 -17.14
CA ARG A 72 21.58 11.28 -17.88
C ARG A 72 22.77 10.41 -18.33
N ARG A 73 23.30 9.55 -17.46
CA ARG A 73 24.38 8.59 -17.79
C ARG A 73 23.94 7.55 -18.81
N ILE A 74 22.72 7.03 -18.71
CA ILE A 74 22.14 6.13 -19.71
C ILE A 74 22.06 6.83 -21.07
N GLY A 75 21.57 8.07 -21.10
CA GLY A 75 21.51 8.88 -22.32
C GLY A 75 22.88 9.21 -22.94
N TYR A 76 23.95 9.33 -22.13
CA TYR A 76 25.33 9.43 -22.65
C TYR A 76 25.79 8.18 -23.39
N VAL A 77 25.43 6.98 -22.92
CA VAL A 77 25.76 5.72 -23.62
C VAL A 77 25.04 5.67 -24.97
N PHE A 78 23.76 6.03 -25.03
CA PHE A 78 23.02 6.12 -26.30
C PHE A 78 23.61 7.18 -27.24
N LEU A 79 23.95 8.37 -26.73
CA LEU A 79 24.60 9.43 -27.51
C LEU A 79 25.92 8.95 -28.13
N LEU A 80 26.75 8.26 -27.35
CA LEU A 80 28.03 7.74 -27.78
C LEU A 80 27.87 6.60 -28.82
N THR A 81 26.90 5.71 -28.64
CA THR A 81 26.52 4.70 -29.65
C THR A 81 26.06 5.33 -30.96
N ILE A 82 25.26 6.39 -30.92
CA ILE A 82 24.78 7.08 -32.13
C ILE A 82 25.94 7.79 -32.85
N VAL A 83 26.85 8.43 -32.11
CA VAL A 83 28.05 9.02 -32.71
C VAL A 83 28.97 7.95 -33.31
N ALA A 84 29.10 6.77 -32.66
CA ALA A 84 29.83 5.64 -33.22
C ALA A 84 29.24 5.17 -34.57
N VAL A 85 27.92 5.09 -34.68
CA VAL A 85 27.23 4.81 -35.96
C VAL A 85 27.49 5.89 -37.00
N ILE A 86 27.45 7.18 -36.63
CA ILE A 86 27.75 8.28 -37.55
C ILE A 86 29.22 8.24 -38.02
N CYS A 87 30.17 7.91 -37.14
CA CYS A 87 31.57 7.71 -37.51
C CYS A 87 31.70 6.61 -38.58
N PHE A 88 31.05 5.45 -38.40
CA PHE A 88 31.02 4.40 -39.42
C PHE A 88 30.43 4.85 -40.77
N ILE A 89 29.39 5.68 -40.77
CA ILE A 89 28.73 6.13 -42.01
C ILE A 89 29.56 7.18 -42.78
N PHE A 90 30.33 8.03 -42.09
CA PHE A 90 30.98 9.22 -42.69
C PHE A 90 32.50 9.22 -42.69
N ILE A 91 33.15 8.37 -41.88
CA ILE A 91 34.61 8.32 -41.78
C ILE A 91 35.10 7.04 -42.46
N ASP A 92 35.24 7.14 -43.77
CA ASP A 92 35.79 6.08 -44.62
C ASP A 92 37.28 5.84 -44.29
N GLN A 93 37.73 4.59 -44.36
CA GLN A 93 39.09 4.18 -44.00
C GLN A 93 39.62 3.18 -45.04
N PRO A 94 40.90 3.28 -45.46
CA PRO A 94 41.47 2.37 -46.46
C PRO A 94 41.46 0.92 -45.95
N THR A 95 41.07 0.00 -46.84
CA THR A 95 40.69 -1.38 -46.53
C THR A 95 41.78 -2.28 -45.95
N ASP A 96 43.04 -1.85 -45.98
CA ASP A 96 44.18 -2.65 -45.55
C ASP A 96 44.39 -2.62 -44.02
N ALA A 97 43.66 -1.74 -43.31
CA ALA A 97 43.61 -1.72 -41.85
C ALA A 97 42.60 -2.74 -41.31
N MET A 98 43.05 -3.96 -41.01
CA MET A 98 42.22 -5.00 -40.36
C MET A 98 41.96 -4.73 -38.85
N SER A 99 42.08 -3.47 -38.43
CA SER A 99 41.96 -2.99 -37.04
C SER A 99 40.89 -1.89 -36.94
N ASN A 100 39.71 -2.30 -36.49
CA ASN A 100 38.59 -1.45 -36.03
C ASN A 100 38.08 -0.39 -37.03
N ALA A 101 36.89 -0.65 -37.59
CA ALA A 101 36.12 0.36 -38.33
C ALA A 101 36.00 1.67 -37.53
N SER A 102 35.84 2.81 -38.21
CA SER A 102 35.83 4.14 -37.60
C SER A 102 34.77 4.35 -36.50
N GLY A 103 33.69 3.57 -36.51
CA GLY A 103 32.66 3.48 -35.46
C GLY A 103 32.82 2.35 -34.44
N GLY A 104 33.92 1.58 -34.49
CA GLY A 104 34.10 0.35 -33.71
C GLY A 104 33.09 -0.74 -34.07
N ILE A 105 33.09 -1.83 -33.29
CA ILE A 105 32.17 -2.97 -33.46
C ILE A 105 30.70 -2.52 -33.41
N VAL A 106 30.35 -1.63 -32.47
CA VAL A 106 28.96 -1.19 -32.26
C VAL A 106 28.49 -0.29 -33.40
N GLY A 107 29.32 0.67 -33.83
CA GLY A 107 29.00 1.56 -34.95
C GLY A 107 28.89 0.82 -36.28
N PHE A 108 29.74 -0.19 -36.50
CA PHE A 108 29.68 -1.04 -37.68
C PHE A 108 28.37 -1.83 -37.75
N GLU A 109 28.03 -2.61 -36.72
CA GLU A 109 26.90 -3.54 -36.81
C GLU A 109 25.55 -2.79 -36.85
N ILE A 110 25.35 -1.82 -35.96
CA ILE A 110 24.12 -1.01 -35.94
C ILE A 110 24.04 -0.13 -37.19
N GLY A 111 25.15 0.47 -37.62
CA GLY A 111 25.19 1.34 -38.79
C GLY A 111 24.94 0.60 -40.09
N ARG A 112 25.55 -0.57 -40.28
CA ARG A 112 25.32 -1.44 -41.44
C ARG A 112 23.87 -1.91 -41.50
N SER A 113 23.30 -2.32 -40.36
CA SER A 113 21.88 -2.70 -40.26
C SER A 113 20.96 -1.54 -40.63
N LEU A 114 21.16 -0.35 -40.03
CA LEU A 114 20.34 0.83 -40.30
C LEU A 114 20.44 1.31 -41.76
N VAL A 115 21.65 1.37 -42.31
CA VAL A 115 21.88 1.74 -43.73
C VAL A 115 21.25 0.72 -44.68
N ASN A 116 21.24 -0.58 -44.36
CA ASN A 116 20.57 -1.58 -45.18
C ASN A 116 19.03 -1.44 -45.17
N VAL A 117 18.43 -1.04 -44.04
CA VAL A 117 16.96 -0.95 -43.90
C VAL A 117 16.39 0.36 -44.46
N ILE A 118 17.02 1.51 -44.18
CA ILE A 118 16.48 2.83 -44.59
C ILE A 118 17.41 3.64 -45.52
N GLY A 119 18.62 3.18 -45.81
CA GLY A 119 19.57 3.90 -46.66
C GLY A 119 20.29 5.07 -45.98
N VAL A 120 21.49 5.40 -46.47
CA VAL A 120 22.43 6.36 -45.86
C VAL A 120 21.80 7.71 -45.51
N ILE A 121 20.97 8.27 -46.42
CA ILE A 121 20.37 9.60 -46.24
C ILE A 121 19.38 9.62 -45.05
N TYR A 122 18.45 8.66 -45.02
CA TYR A 122 17.44 8.59 -43.96
C TYR A 122 18.02 8.08 -42.62
N ALA A 123 19.05 7.23 -42.67
CA ALA A 123 19.86 6.88 -41.50
C ALA A 123 20.51 8.14 -40.89
N THR A 124 21.18 8.96 -41.70
CA THR A 124 21.81 10.21 -41.24
C THR A 124 20.80 11.17 -40.60
N ILE A 125 19.66 11.39 -41.25
CA ILE A 125 18.62 12.31 -40.75
C ILE A 125 18.03 11.80 -39.43
N SER A 126 17.69 10.52 -39.34
CA SER A 126 17.09 9.95 -38.11
C SER A 126 18.07 9.93 -36.93
N LEU A 127 19.35 9.61 -37.16
CA LEU A 127 20.40 9.71 -36.13
C LEU A 127 20.63 11.17 -35.68
N GLY A 128 20.60 12.14 -36.61
CA GLY A 128 20.71 13.56 -36.28
C GLY A 128 19.57 14.08 -35.40
N VAL A 129 18.32 13.69 -35.71
CA VAL A 129 17.15 13.98 -34.84
C VAL A 129 17.29 13.31 -33.47
N MET A 130 17.76 12.07 -33.43
CA MET A 130 17.97 11.34 -32.17
C MET A 130 19.05 11.99 -31.29
N ILE A 131 20.16 12.46 -31.89
CA ILE A 131 21.16 13.28 -31.17
C ILE A 131 20.53 14.55 -30.60
N PHE A 132 19.73 15.28 -31.38
CA PHE A 132 19.12 16.53 -30.91
C PHE A 132 18.19 16.30 -29.71
N LEU A 133 17.36 15.26 -29.77
CA LEU A 133 16.46 14.88 -28.66
C LEU A 133 17.24 14.42 -27.42
N LEU A 134 18.20 13.51 -27.59
CA LEU A 134 19.02 13.00 -26.47
C LEU A 134 19.90 14.09 -25.85
N ALA A 135 20.52 14.97 -26.64
CA ALA A 135 21.30 16.09 -26.11
C ALA A 135 20.42 17.09 -25.35
N THR A 136 19.22 17.39 -25.85
CA THR A 136 18.23 18.22 -25.14
C THR A 136 17.89 17.64 -23.78
N LEU A 137 17.65 16.32 -23.71
CA LEU A 137 17.32 15.61 -22.49
C LEU A 137 18.52 15.52 -21.53
N CYS A 138 19.66 14.99 -21.98
CA CYS A 138 20.84 14.76 -21.14
C CYS A 138 21.41 16.04 -20.54
N PHE A 139 21.55 17.12 -21.33
CA PHE A 139 22.14 18.36 -20.85
C PHE A 139 21.13 19.34 -20.26
N GLY A 140 19.83 19.01 -20.28
CA GLY A 140 18.77 19.86 -19.72
C GLY A 140 18.60 21.19 -20.46
N ILE A 141 18.65 21.16 -21.80
CA ILE A 141 18.74 22.39 -22.61
C ILE A 141 17.39 23.11 -22.66
N ARG A 142 17.28 24.22 -21.93
CA ARG A 142 16.16 25.16 -22.02
C ARG A 142 16.31 26.07 -23.25
N TRP A 143 15.99 25.53 -24.43
CA TRP A 143 16.18 26.19 -25.74
C TRP A 143 15.74 27.66 -25.78
N LEU A 144 14.56 28.01 -25.25
CA LEU A 144 14.08 29.40 -25.20
C LEU A 144 14.96 30.35 -24.38
N GLN A 145 15.57 29.86 -23.29
CA GLN A 145 16.52 30.66 -22.49
C GLN A 145 17.88 30.74 -23.21
N MET A 146 18.36 29.62 -23.76
CA MET A 146 19.62 29.57 -24.50
C MET A 146 19.60 30.49 -25.73
N ILE A 147 18.52 30.49 -26.53
CA ILE A 147 18.37 31.35 -27.71
C ILE A 147 18.40 32.83 -27.32
N ARG A 148 17.73 33.23 -26.22
CA ARG A 148 17.79 34.61 -25.71
C ARG A 148 19.21 35.01 -25.30
N SER A 149 19.92 34.15 -24.58
CA SER A 149 21.32 34.39 -24.19
C SER A 149 22.25 34.48 -25.40
N VAL A 150 22.10 33.60 -26.39
CA VAL A 150 22.87 33.61 -27.64
C VAL A 150 22.58 34.87 -28.47
N TRP A 151 21.34 35.35 -28.50
CA TRP A 151 20.97 36.58 -29.19
C TRP A 151 21.54 37.85 -28.53
N GLN A 152 21.74 37.82 -27.21
CA GLN A 152 22.41 38.89 -26.45
C GLN A 152 23.95 38.77 -26.48
N TRP A 153 24.48 37.60 -26.83
CA TRP A 153 25.91 37.31 -26.80
C TRP A 153 26.77 38.24 -27.70
N PRO A 154 26.33 38.68 -28.90
CA PRO A 154 27.05 39.69 -29.69
C PRO A 154 27.23 41.05 -28.99
N VAL A 155 26.36 41.40 -28.03
CA VAL A 155 26.50 42.61 -27.21
C VAL A 155 27.51 42.36 -26.10
N ALA A 156 27.32 41.28 -25.32
CA ALA A 156 28.23 40.90 -24.23
C ALA A 156 29.67 40.63 -24.71
N LEU A 157 29.85 40.05 -25.90
CA LEU A 157 31.17 39.82 -26.50
C LEU A 157 31.84 41.14 -26.90
N LYS A 158 31.05 42.14 -27.32
CA LYS A 158 31.56 43.48 -27.69
C LYS A 158 31.98 44.30 -26.48
N GLU A 159 31.33 44.08 -25.33
CA GLU A 159 31.74 44.61 -24.03
C GLU A 159 32.98 43.88 -23.48
N MET A 160 33.00 42.54 -23.49
CA MET A 160 34.17 41.75 -23.04
C MET A 160 35.44 41.96 -23.87
N LEU A 161 35.32 42.13 -25.20
CA LEU A 161 36.47 42.35 -26.09
C LEU A 161 36.94 43.83 -26.13
N GLY A 162 36.44 44.68 -25.23
CA GLY A 162 36.98 46.02 -25.01
C GLY A 162 36.77 47.04 -26.14
N TYR A 163 35.95 46.72 -27.16
CA TYR A 163 35.68 47.61 -28.30
C TYR A 163 34.66 48.71 -27.99
N SER A 164 35.00 49.52 -26.98
CA SER A 164 34.35 50.78 -26.68
C SER A 164 34.40 51.70 -27.91
N THR A 165 33.24 51.95 -28.49
CA THR A 165 33.05 52.98 -29.52
C THR A 165 31.81 53.80 -29.16
N GLN A 166 32.04 54.87 -28.39
CA GLN A 166 31.04 55.88 -28.13
C GLN A 166 30.46 56.42 -29.45
N LYS A 167 29.13 56.58 -29.53
CA LYS A 167 28.56 57.54 -30.48
C LYS A 167 27.32 58.25 -29.94
N THR A 168 27.62 59.32 -29.22
CA THR A 168 26.70 60.37 -28.77
C THR A 168 25.85 60.91 -29.92
N ILE A 169 24.51 60.91 -29.78
CA ILE A 169 23.63 61.83 -30.49
C ILE A 169 22.68 62.53 -29.49
N GLN A 170 23.15 63.70 -29.05
CA GLN A 170 22.41 64.93 -28.80
C GLN A 170 21.25 64.97 -27.78
N LYS A 171 21.47 65.69 -26.67
CA LYS A 171 20.42 66.38 -25.91
C LYS A 171 19.97 67.65 -26.63
N ALA A 172 18.66 67.89 -26.68
CA ALA A 172 18.08 69.22 -26.93
C ALA A 172 17.90 70.00 -25.59
N PRO A 173 17.74 71.34 -25.60
CA PRO A 173 18.02 72.19 -24.42
C PRO A 173 16.76 72.82 -23.75
N VAL A 174 17.00 73.80 -22.85
CA VAL A 174 16.06 74.66 -22.08
C VAL A 174 15.57 74.04 -20.75
N LYS A 175 15.68 74.69 -19.56
CA LYS A 175 16.42 75.90 -19.10
C LYS A 175 16.67 75.79 -17.57
N PRO A 176 17.67 76.49 -16.98
CA PRO A 176 17.88 76.59 -15.52
C PRO A 176 17.26 77.86 -14.91
N VAL A 177 17.55 78.12 -13.61
CA VAL A 177 17.09 79.21 -12.68
C VAL A 177 15.92 78.78 -11.78
N ALA A 178 15.93 78.99 -10.45
CA ALA A 178 17.00 79.24 -9.46
C ALA A 178 16.46 78.94 -8.03
N VAL A 179 17.32 78.99 -7.00
CA VAL A 179 16.91 78.88 -5.58
C VAL A 179 16.52 80.26 -5.03
N GLU A 180 15.45 80.32 -4.25
CA GLU A 180 15.18 81.39 -3.28
C GLU A 180 14.57 80.77 -2.00
N ALA A 181 14.74 81.40 -0.84
CA ALA A 181 14.53 80.76 0.47
C ALA A 181 13.66 81.60 1.42
N ALA A 182 12.88 80.92 2.27
CA ALA A 182 12.12 81.52 3.37
C ALA A 182 11.90 80.52 4.52
N GLU A 183 11.63 81.04 5.71
CA GLU A 183 11.43 80.31 6.98
C GLU A 183 9.91 80.08 7.29
N PRO A 184 9.53 79.40 8.40
CA PRO A 184 8.29 78.62 8.42
C PRO A 184 7.02 79.39 8.82
N GLN A 185 5.86 78.81 8.49
CA GLN A 185 4.60 79.03 9.21
C GLN A 185 3.84 77.71 9.42
N THR A 186 3.34 77.52 10.64
CA THR A 186 2.30 76.55 10.99
C THR A 186 0.92 77.15 10.74
N ILE A 187 -0.08 76.30 10.42
CA ILE A 187 -1.49 76.42 10.84
C ILE A 187 -2.25 75.13 10.49
N ASP A 188 -3.33 74.87 11.22
CA ASP A 188 -4.13 73.64 11.28
C ASP A 188 -5.00 73.30 10.03
N PRO A 189 -5.49 72.04 9.90
CA PRO A 189 -6.36 71.59 8.81
C PRO A 189 -7.84 72.03 9.02
N PRO A 190 -8.77 71.82 8.05
CA PRO A 190 -9.56 70.57 8.07
C PRO A 190 -10.19 70.11 6.71
N THR A 191 -11.04 69.06 6.80
CA THR A 191 -12.24 68.75 5.96
C THR A 191 -12.10 68.33 4.48
N GLU A 192 -12.18 67.01 4.27
CA GLU A 192 -13.38 66.29 3.75
C GLU A 192 -13.91 66.35 2.30
N PHE A 193 -14.44 65.18 1.92
CA PHE A 193 -15.55 64.83 1.01
C PHE A 193 -15.43 64.95 -0.53
N ASP A 194 -15.50 63.74 -1.14
CA ASP A 194 -16.35 63.33 -2.29
C ASP A 194 -16.21 64.05 -3.67
N SER A 195 -16.40 63.40 -4.82
CA SER A 195 -17.10 62.13 -5.09
C SER A 195 -16.84 61.56 -6.50
N GLN A 196 -17.11 60.26 -6.65
CA GLN A 196 -17.67 59.58 -7.82
C GLN A 196 -16.88 59.43 -9.16
N ASN A 197 -17.17 58.27 -9.77
CA ASN A 197 -17.14 57.92 -11.21
C ASN A 197 -15.82 57.60 -11.93
N PHE A 198 -15.54 56.29 -11.92
CA PHE A 198 -15.41 55.43 -13.12
C PHE A 198 -14.41 55.80 -14.23
N GLY A 199 -13.41 54.92 -14.43
CA GLY A 199 -12.50 55.01 -15.58
C GLY A 199 -11.40 53.94 -15.63
N LEU A 200 -11.71 52.67 -15.37
CA LEU A 200 -10.74 51.58 -15.54
C LEU A 200 -10.40 51.39 -17.03
N ASN A 201 -9.13 51.59 -17.38
CA ASN A 201 -8.34 50.76 -18.33
C ASN A 201 -6.97 51.40 -18.61
N ASP A 202 -5.98 51.12 -17.76
CA ASP A 202 -4.58 50.84 -18.15
C ASP A 202 -3.75 50.47 -16.91
N PHE A 203 -2.53 49.95 -17.13
CA PHE A 203 -1.54 49.53 -16.13
C PHE A 203 -1.83 48.25 -15.31
N GLU A 204 -1.56 47.09 -15.91
CA GLU A 204 -0.59 46.19 -15.28
C GLU A 204 0.74 46.25 -16.04
N SER A 205 1.69 47.02 -15.52
CA SER A 205 3.12 46.77 -15.73
C SER A 205 3.88 47.12 -14.45
N HIS A 206 4.81 46.26 -14.07
CA HIS A 206 5.70 46.40 -12.89
C HIS A 206 5.06 46.34 -11.49
N SER A 207 5.05 45.14 -10.91
CA SER A 207 5.00 44.92 -9.45
C SER A 207 6.06 43.92 -8.94
N THR A 208 7.14 43.69 -9.69
CA THR A 208 8.43 43.22 -9.12
C THR A 208 9.22 44.37 -8.50
N ALA A 209 8.56 45.15 -7.65
CA ALA A 209 9.09 46.22 -6.82
C ALA A 209 8.11 46.46 -5.66
N LEU A 210 8.64 46.81 -4.47
CA LEU A 210 7.97 46.66 -3.16
C LEU A 210 7.80 45.16 -2.80
N GLU A 211 8.23 44.64 -1.64
CA GLU A 211 8.71 45.28 -0.42
C GLU A 211 10.22 45.10 -0.13
N GLN A 212 11.11 45.32 -1.13
CA GLN A 212 12.43 45.88 -0.79
C GLN A 212 12.27 47.39 -0.48
N ALA A 213 11.52 47.71 0.58
CA ALA A 213 10.97 49.05 0.80
C ALA A 213 10.99 49.54 2.27
N VAL A 214 11.48 48.76 3.24
CA VAL A 214 11.71 49.24 4.62
C VAL A 214 13.08 48.80 5.12
N ALA A 215 14.10 49.64 4.90
CA ALA A 215 15.29 49.86 5.75
C ALA A 215 16.42 50.55 4.96
N LYS A 216 16.40 51.89 4.86
CA LYS A 216 17.59 52.65 4.45
C LYS A 216 17.55 54.12 4.91
N HIS A 217 18.69 54.56 5.45
CA HIS A 217 19.07 55.96 5.73
C HIS A 217 18.26 56.69 6.84
N GLU A 218 18.86 57.45 7.78
CA GLU A 218 20.28 57.50 8.20
C GLU A 218 20.45 58.14 9.61
N HIS A 219 21.70 58.22 10.07
CA HIS A 219 22.24 58.96 11.23
C HIS A 219 21.93 60.49 11.17
N PRO A 220 22.11 61.33 12.25
CA PRO A 220 23.30 61.32 13.14
C PRO A 220 23.26 61.97 14.57
N HIS A 221 24.44 62.01 15.22
CA HIS A 221 24.91 62.96 16.27
C HIS A 221 24.19 62.95 17.67
N GLU A 222 24.81 63.23 18.83
CA GLU A 222 26.22 63.34 19.30
C GLU A 222 26.27 63.46 20.86
N VAL A 223 27.47 63.63 21.46
CA VAL A 223 27.74 64.29 22.78
C VAL A 223 27.46 63.54 24.13
N SER A 224 28.57 63.17 24.78
CA SER A 224 28.89 63.33 26.23
C SER A 224 28.61 62.27 27.33
N GLN A 225 29.65 62.17 28.18
CA GLN A 225 29.71 61.96 29.64
C GLN A 225 29.16 60.72 30.38
N GLN A 226 30.12 60.12 31.09
CA GLN A 226 30.12 59.47 32.40
C GLN A 226 29.01 59.89 33.41
N THR A 227 28.85 59.04 34.44
CA THR A 227 27.94 59.07 35.61
C THR A 227 26.60 58.34 35.40
N ALA A 228 26.07 57.60 36.38
CA ALA A 228 26.65 56.99 37.59
C ALA A 228 25.73 55.85 38.11
N THR A 229 26.19 55.08 39.12
CA THR A 229 25.40 54.31 40.13
C THR A 229 24.16 53.53 39.66
N ASP A 230 24.15 52.21 39.75
CA ASP A 230 23.85 51.47 40.99
C ASP A 230 22.69 52.07 41.81
N ASP A 231 21.43 51.71 41.49
CA ASP A 231 20.42 51.36 42.51
C ASP A 231 19.12 50.77 41.90
N PHE A 232 19.09 49.47 41.57
CA PHE A 232 17.86 48.66 41.69
C PHE A 232 18.09 47.13 41.74
N LEU A 233 18.88 46.67 42.71
CA LEU A 233 18.81 45.28 43.18
C LEU A 233 18.60 45.25 44.69
N ARG A 234 17.83 44.24 45.14
CA ARG A 234 17.54 43.89 46.54
C ARG A 234 16.56 44.80 47.29
N GLY A 235 15.28 44.44 47.17
CA GLY A 235 14.74 43.55 48.21
C GLY A 235 14.66 42.13 47.66
N PHE A 236 15.14 41.06 48.32
CA PHE A 236 15.93 40.97 49.56
C PHE A 236 16.74 39.65 49.59
N GLY A 237 18.08 39.71 49.80
CA GLY A 237 18.95 38.57 50.13
C GLY A 237 19.18 37.50 49.03
N MET A 238 20.21 36.65 49.05
CA MET A 238 21.53 36.60 49.75
C MET A 238 22.53 35.94 48.75
N ALA A 239 23.74 36.48 48.54
CA ALA A 239 25.05 35.99 49.07
C ALA A 239 25.49 34.58 48.55
N ASP A 240 26.72 34.33 48.08
CA ASP A 240 27.89 35.24 47.88
C ASP A 240 28.94 34.70 46.87
N GLU A 241 30.09 35.39 46.78
CA GLU A 241 31.21 35.35 45.78
C GLU A 241 31.99 34.00 45.67
N THR A 242 32.91 33.72 44.72
CA THR A 242 34.11 34.46 44.22
C THR A 242 34.40 34.17 42.71
N LYS A 243 34.75 35.12 41.82
CA LYS A 243 35.97 35.99 41.69
C LYS A 243 37.30 35.23 41.44
N ILE A 244 38.28 35.64 40.59
CA ILE A 244 38.50 36.69 39.54
C ILE A 244 39.75 36.25 38.70
N SER A 245 39.84 36.51 37.37
CA SER A 245 41.08 36.99 36.64
C SER A 245 41.10 36.83 35.09
N ILE A 246 41.33 37.93 34.37
CA ILE A 246 41.72 38.11 32.93
C ILE A 246 42.50 39.46 32.92
N PRO A 247 43.71 39.67 32.31
CA PRO A 247 43.88 39.84 30.84
C PRO A 247 45.31 39.64 30.23
N ASN A 248 45.48 40.15 29.00
CA ASN A 248 46.71 40.47 28.24
C ASN A 248 47.41 39.37 27.41
N LEU A 249 47.93 39.62 26.20
CA LEU A 249 47.64 40.59 25.10
C LEU A 249 48.23 39.98 23.77
N PRO A 250 48.46 40.64 22.59
CA PRO A 250 48.38 39.96 21.28
C PRO A 250 49.71 39.95 20.49
N ILE A 251 49.68 39.52 19.21
CA ILE A 251 50.23 40.22 18.01
C ILE A 251 50.29 39.26 16.79
N HIS A 252 49.90 39.75 15.60
CA HIS A 252 49.97 39.12 14.26
C HIS A 252 51.43 39.20 13.68
N PRO A 253 51.83 38.71 12.46
CA PRO A 253 51.02 38.46 11.25
C PRO A 253 51.46 37.38 10.20
N THR A 254 50.60 37.24 9.15
CA THR A 254 50.89 37.01 7.70
C THR A 254 51.60 35.76 7.09
N LEU A 255 50.92 35.26 6.04
CA LEU A 255 51.39 34.86 4.68
C LEU A 255 52.09 33.51 4.40
N GLU A 256 51.41 32.72 3.56
CA GLU A 256 51.85 31.99 2.34
C GLU A 256 53.33 31.61 2.13
N THR A 257 53.63 30.31 1.90
CA THR A 257 53.97 29.78 0.54
C THR A 257 54.27 28.26 0.52
N GLU A 258 53.87 27.63 -0.60
CA GLU A 258 54.43 26.50 -1.39
C GLU A 258 55.10 25.23 -0.77
N VAL A 259 55.13 24.17 -1.60
CA VAL A 259 55.68 22.82 -1.35
C VAL A 259 56.76 22.49 -2.39
N PRO A 260 57.90 21.88 -1.98
CA PRO A 260 58.53 20.88 -2.85
C PRO A 260 59.23 19.69 -2.13
N ALA A 261 58.65 18.50 -2.31
CA ALA A 261 59.22 17.23 -2.82
C ALA A 261 60.68 16.72 -2.53
N MET A 262 60.88 15.42 -2.88
CA MET A 262 62.13 14.67 -3.17
C MET A 262 62.84 13.92 -2.00
N ILE A 263 63.58 12.80 -2.18
CA ILE A 263 63.45 11.59 -3.05
C ILE A 263 64.48 10.49 -2.61
N ARG A 264 64.30 9.19 -2.99
CA ARG A 264 65.30 8.06 -2.96
C ARG A 264 65.76 7.57 -1.56
N LEU A 265 66.36 6.38 -1.30
CA LEU A 265 66.77 5.10 -1.95
C LEU A 265 66.67 3.98 -0.83
N ALA A 266 67.05 2.69 -0.95
CA ALA A 266 66.76 1.57 -1.89
C ALA A 266 67.49 0.28 -1.38
N THR A 267 67.27 -0.90 -1.98
CA THR A 267 68.08 -2.17 -1.88
C THR A 267 68.16 -2.85 -0.47
N GLU A 268 68.30 -4.17 -0.23
CA GLU A 268 68.32 -5.46 -1.00
C GLU A 268 68.27 -6.66 0.03
N GLN A 269 68.15 -7.99 -0.22
CA GLN A 269 67.97 -8.91 -1.39
C GLN A 269 67.38 -10.28 -0.89
N ALA A 270 67.65 -11.41 -1.58
CA ALA A 270 67.59 -12.85 -1.17
C ALA A 270 66.22 -13.58 -1.03
N GLU A 271 66.03 -14.82 -1.53
CA GLU A 271 66.66 -15.54 -2.67
C GLU A 271 65.83 -16.77 -3.15
N TYR A 272 66.01 -17.15 -4.43
CA TYR A 272 65.80 -18.39 -5.23
C TYR A 272 65.22 -19.72 -4.61
N VAL A 273 64.75 -20.76 -5.34
CA VAL A 273 65.11 -21.36 -6.67
C VAL A 273 63.87 -22.00 -7.37
N ALA A 274 63.92 -22.23 -8.70
CA ALA A 274 63.01 -23.10 -9.48
C ALA A 274 63.75 -23.92 -10.57
N PRO A 275 63.15 -25.00 -11.13
CA PRO A 275 63.31 -25.38 -12.55
C PRO A 275 61.94 -25.69 -13.24
N GLU A 276 61.65 -25.25 -14.47
CA GLU A 276 61.96 -25.88 -15.80
C GLU A 276 61.22 -27.22 -16.04
N SER A 277 60.45 -27.55 -17.10
CA SER A 277 60.16 -27.11 -18.49
C SER A 277 60.57 -28.18 -19.53
N ILE A 278 59.76 -28.48 -20.56
CA ILE A 278 60.12 -28.99 -21.93
C ILE A 278 58.83 -29.28 -22.77
N SER A 279 58.96 -29.48 -24.08
CA SER A 279 58.02 -29.10 -25.16
C SER A 279 57.44 -30.22 -26.07
N GLN A 280 56.20 -30.01 -26.59
CA GLN A 280 55.70 -30.32 -27.96
C GLN A 280 55.66 -31.82 -28.44
N PRO A 281 55.08 -32.19 -29.63
CA PRO A 281 54.40 -31.44 -30.71
C PRO A 281 52.98 -31.99 -31.12
N VAL A 282 52.49 -31.64 -32.34
CA VAL A 282 51.18 -31.99 -32.98
C VAL A 282 51.39 -32.77 -34.30
N PRO A 283 50.46 -33.66 -34.72
CA PRO A 283 49.67 -33.56 -36.00
C PRO A 283 48.15 -33.76 -35.75
N ASP A 284 47.16 -33.28 -36.53
CA ASP A 284 46.83 -33.35 -37.99
C ASP A 284 46.41 -34.76 -38.47
N GLU A 285 45.43 -35.03 -39.36
CA GLU A 285 44.50 -34.25 -40.24
C GLU A 285 42.99 -34.52 -39.87
N ILE A 286 41.87 -34.03 -40.44
CA ILE A 286 41.44 -33.49 -41.78
C ILE A 286 41.31 -34.61 -42.86
N PRO A 287 40.44 -34.57 -43.92
CA PRO A 287 39.37 -33.63 -44.37
C PRO A 287 37.93 -34.11 -43.96
N GLU A 288 36.73 -33.87 -44.57
CA GLU A 288 36.15 -33.33 -45.84
C GLU A 288 35.09 -32.21 -45.57
N HIS A 289 34.57 -31.34 -46.47
CA HIS A 289 34.27 -31.30 -47.94
C HIS A 289 32.88 -31.88 -48.35
N THR A 290 32.07 -31.31 -49.27
CA THR A 290 31.88 -29.92 -49.83
C THR A 290 30.36 -29.78 -50.21
N SER A 291 29.72 -28.78 -50.87
CA SER A 291 30.03 -27.56 -51.67
C SER A 291 28.78 -26.62 -51.59
N TRP A 292 28.84 -25.28 -51.50
CA TRP A 292 29.22 -24.21 -52.48
C TRP A 292 28.02 -23.44 -53.11
N LEU A 293 27.68 -22.30 -52.49
CA LEU A 293 27.25 -21.01 -53.09
C LEU A 293 25.99 -20.82 -54.00
N ALA A 294 25.26 -19.75 -53.63
CA ALA A 294 24.73 -18.67 -54.49
C ALA A 294 23.44 -18.85 -55.33
N GLN A 295 22.70 -17.80 -55.73
CA GLN A 295 22.43 -16.43 -55.18
C GLN A 295 21.39 -15.74 -56.12
N HIS A 296 20.75 -14.64 -55.67
CA HIS A 296 19.93 -13.68 -56.46
C HIS A 296 18.51 -14.12 -56.92
N ARG A 297 17.57 -13.21 -57.27
CA ARG A 297 17.19 -11.85 -56.80
C ARG A 297 15.95 -11.38 -57.61
N ASP A 298 15.00 -10.67 -56.98
CA ASP A 298 13.87 -9.94 -57.62
C ASP A 298 12.91 -10.81 -58.50
N TRP A 299 11.63 -10.50 -58.77
CA TRP A 299 10.95 -9.23 -58.97
C TRP A 299 9.42 -9.38 -58.76
N LYS A 300 8.63 -8.31 -59.00
CA LYS A 300 7.20 -8.19 -58.66
C LYS A 300 6.25 -9.00 -59.58
N ALA A 301 5.14 -9.45 -58.98
CA ALA A 301 3.74 -9.07 -59.32
C ALA A 301 2.73 -10.17 -59.74
N LYS A 302 1.51 -9.95 -59.23
CA LYS A 302 0.17 -10.23 -59.79
C LYS A 302 -0.49 -11.62 -59.67
N ASN A 303 -1.71 -11.54 -59.11
CA ASN A 303 -2.96 -12.19 -59.51
C ASN A 303 -3.09 -13.69 -59.17
N GLN A 304 -4.10 -14.04 -58.36
CA GLN A 304 -5.42 -14.61 -58.78
C GLN A 304 -5.32 -16.05 -59.30
N ALA A 305 -6.27 -16.94 -59.08
CA ALA A 305 -7.41 -17.08 -58.14
C ALA A 305 -8.07 -18.42 -58.52
N ALA A 306 -8.94 -18.99 -57.67
CA ALA A 306 -9.77 -20.16 -57.99
C ALA A 306 -8.99 -21.48 -58.27
N GLU A 307 -9.57 -22.69 -58.20
CA GLU A 307 -10.73 -23.22 -57.45
C GLU A 307 -10.73 -24.77 -57.63
N VAL A 308 -11.65 -25.47 -56.95
CA VAL A 308 -12.09 -26.86 -57.19
C VAL A 308 -11.20 -28.00 -56.67
N GLN A 309 -11.91 -28.96 -56.06
CA GLN A 309 -11.51 -30.20 -55.39
C GLN A 309 -11.39 -31.39 -56.42
N PRO A 310 -11.54 -32.68 -56.02
CA PRO A 310 -10.68 -33.58 -55.23
C PRO A 310 -10.30 -34.83 -56.13
N PRO A 311 -10.43 -36.15 -55.79
CA PRO A 311 -10.38 -36.93 -54.52
C PRO A 311 -9.51 -38.24 -54.58
N VAL A 312 -9.65 -39.10 -53.54
CA VAL A 312 -9.48 -40.59 -53.46
C VAL A 312 -8.08 -41.25 -53.23
N SER A 313 -8.09 -42.32 -52.41
CA SER A 313 -7.21 -43.54 -52.37
C SER A 313 -5.75 -43.45 -51.85
N ALA A 314 -5.18 -44.46 -51.15
CA ALA A 314 -5.73 -45.68 -50.49
C ALA A 314 -4.73 -46.34 -49.49
N GLU A 315 -5.21 -47.42 -48.84
CA GLU A 315 -4.61 -48.48 -47.97
C GLU A 315 -3.30 -49.15 -48.48
N ALA A 316 -2.50 -49.99 -47.78
CA ALA A 316 -2.19 -50.37 -46.35
C ALA A 316 -0.97 -51.38 -46.36
N GLU A 317 -0.47 -52.13 -45.34
CA GLU A 317 -0.86 -52.36 -43.92
C GLU A 317 0.30 -52.70 -42.92
N LYS A 318 0.99 -53.88 -43.02
CA LYS A 318 1.82 -54.56 -41.96
C LYS A 318 2.91 -55.50 -42.59
N PRO A 319 3.80 -56.29 -41.87
CA PRO A 319 3.91 -56.62 -40.41
C PRO A 319 5.33 -56.77 -39.72
N ALA A 320 5.33 -56.62 -38.38
CA ALA A 320 5.97 -57.40 -37.27
C ALA A 320 7.48 -57.89 -37.21
N VAL A 321 8.23 -57.43 -36.16
CA VAL A 321 8.81 -58.17 -34.95
C VAL A 321 9.72 -59.44 -35.15
N PRO A 322 10.73 -59.84 -34.29
CA PRO A 322 11.41 -59.26 -33.08
C PRO A 322 12.99 -59.23 -33.11
N LEU A 323 13.68 -58.78 -32.02
CA LEU A 323 14.64 -59.55 -31.15
C LEU A 323 15.72 -58.74 -30.34
N GLU A 324 15.87 -59.15 -29.07
CA GLU A 324 17.08 -59.32 -28.19
C GLU A 324 17.99 -58.18 -27.62
N GLU A 325 18.42 -58.45 -26.38
CA GLU A 325 19.40 -57.82 -25.45
C GLU A 325 20.83 -58.46 -25.62
N PRO A 326 21.95 -58.11 -24.91
CA PRO A 326 22.09 -57.46 -23.58
C PRO A 326 23.26 -56.43 -23.37
N PRO A 327 23.46 -55.88 -22.15
CA PRO A 327 24.43 -54.82 -21.84
C PRO A 327 25.51 -55.14 -20.77
N GLU A 328 26.51 -54.26 -20.63
CA GLU A 328 27.29 -53.96 -19.39
C GLU A 328 27.68 -52.46 -19.48
N ALA A 329 27.35 -51.56 -18.52
CA ALA A 329 27.78 -51.39 -17.12
C ALA A 329 28.94 -50.38 -16.98
N ASP A 330 29.07 -49.50 -15.97
CA ASP A 330 28.16 -48.98 -14.91
C ASP A 330 28.87 -47.74 -14.26
N VAL A 331 28.32 -47.20 -13.17
CA VAL A 331 28.92 -46.32 -12.14
C VAL A 331 28.83 -44.80 -12.37
N PHE A 332 27.82 -44.18 -11.74
CA PHE A 332 28.11 -43.29 -10.59
C PHE A 332 26.98 -43.09 -9.53
N ASP A 333 25.77 -43.66 -9.68
CA ASP A 333 24.66 -43.52 -8.69
C ASP A 333 24.85 -44.30 -7.36
N ARG A 334 26.08 -44.62 -6.95
CA ARG A 334 26.37 -45.60 -5.89
C ARG A 334 26.65 -45.03 -4.48
N LEU A 335 26.33 -43.77 -4.17
CA LEU A 335 26.87 -43.11 -2.96
C LEU A 335 25.90 -42.59 -1.88
N PHE A 336 24.57 -42.70 -2.00
CA PHE A 336 23.68 -42.47 -0.83
C PHE A 336 22.37 -43.29 -0.78
N GLN A 337 22.41 -44.57 -1.20
CA GLN A 337 21.27 -45.49 -1.00
C GLN A 337 21.69 -46.87 -0.46
N SER A 338 22.44 -46.91 0.65
CA SER A 338 22.78 -48.18 1.33
C SER A 338 22.99 -48.05 2.85
N LEU A 339 21.89 -48.05 3.60
CA LEU A 339 21.85 -48.57 4.98
C LEU A 339 20.45 -49.17 5.25
N GLY A 340 20.15 -50.28 4.56
CA GLY A 340 18.82 -50.88 4.56
C GLY A 340 18.67 -52.12 3.69
N SER A 341 19.37 -53.20 4.01
CA SER A 341 19.07 -54.54 3.49
C SER A 341 19.17 -55.59 4.60
N SER A 342 18.44 -56.69 4.44
CA SER A 342 18.11 -57.63 5.53
C SER A 342 18.33 -59.09 5.11
N THR A 343 18.50 -59.98 6.09
CA THR A 343 18.21 -61.44 6.07
C THR A 343 18.67 -62.06 7.42
N SER A 344 18.16 -63.19 7.92
CA SER A 344 17.11 -64.11 7.43
C SER A 344 16.50 -64.92 8.59
N HIS A 345 15.17 -65.09 8.63
CA HIS A 345 14.48 -66.41 8.59
C HIS A 345 12.95 -66.24 8.74
N ALA A 346 12.20 -67.25 8.29
CA ALA A 346 10.73 -67.37 8.23
C ALA A 346 10.37 -68.86 8.56
N PRO A 347 9.12 -69.37 8.46
CA PRO A 347 7.81 -68.78 8.05
C PRO A 347 6.70 -69.14 9.12
N PRO A 348 5.38 -69.32 8.85
CA PRO A 348 4.48 -69.10 7.68
C PRO A 348 3.14 -68.36 8.10
N LYS A 349 1.90 -68.44 7.55
CA LYS A 349 1.21 -69.16 6.43
C LYS A 349 -0.22 -68.57 6.15
N VAL A 350 -0.79 -68.91 4.97
CA VAL A 350 -2.26 -68.96 4.59
C VAL A 350 -3.08 -67.65 4.41
N ASN A 351 -3.52 -67.45 3.14
CA ASN A 351 -4.68 -66.66 2.66
C ASN A 351 -5.86 -67.66 2.33
N PRO A 352 -7.08 -67.34 1.78
CA PRO A 352 -7.53 -66.12 1.08
C PRO A 352 -8.99 -65.61 1.43
N PRO A 353 -9.99 -65.44 0.52
CA PRO A 353 -10.61 -64.13 0.16
C PRO A 353 -12.17 -64.15 0.40
N PRO A 354 -13.10 -63.43 -0.31
CA PRO A 354 -13.02 -62.34 -1.32
C PRO A 354 -14.03 -61.15 -1.17
N VAL A 355 -13.90 -60.16 -2.08
CA VAL A 355 -14.93 -59.38 -2.85
C VAL A 355 -16.41 -59.38 -2.38
N GLU A 356 -17.08 -58.21 -2.24
CA GLU A 356 -18.08 -57.62 -3.19
C GLU A 356 -18.87 -56.35 -2.69
N SER A 357 -19.39 -55.56 -3.65
CA SER A 357 -20.66 -54.76 -3.70
C SER A 357 -21.21 -53.75 -2.63
N VAL A 358 -21.31 -52.47 -3.07
CA VAL A 358 -22.56 -51.64 -3.23
C VAL A 358 -23.28 -50.90 -2.05
N SER A 359 -23.65 -49.64 -2.35
CA SER A 359 -24.82 -48.81 -1.90
C SER A 359 -24.83 -47.93 -0.62
N SER A 360 -25.32 -46.69 -0.85
CA SER A 360 -26.26 -45.84 -0.07
C SER A 360 -26.04 -45.52 1.42
N SER A 361 -25.53 -44.29 1.65
CA SER A 361 -26.22 -43.17 2.32
C SER A 361 -27.29 -43.42 3.41
N PHE A 362 -27.14 -42.72 4.55
CA PHE A 362 -28.18 -41.95 5.29
C PHE A 362 -29.49 -42.71 5.63
N THR A 363 -29.93 -42.97 6.88
CA THR A 363 -29.90 -42.21 8.15
C THR A 363 -30.70 -42.96 9.25
N GLY A 364 -30.87 -42.40 10.46
CA GLY A 364 -32.01 -42.75 11.35
C GLY A 364 -31.78 -42.42 12.83
N LEU A 365 -32.87 -42.10 13.55
CA LEU A 365 -32.89 -41.87 15.00
C LEU A 365 -33.05 -43.18 15.82
N ASP A 366 -32.96 -43.02 17.16
CA ASP A 366 -33.54 -43.87 18.22
C ASP A 366 -32.85 -45.16 18.73
N VAL A 367 -33.33 -45.56 19.93
CA VAL A 367 -33.13 -46.79 20.72
C VAL A 367 -31.81 -46.83 21.56
N PHE A 368 -31.76 -46.71 22.90
CA PHE A 368 -32.45 -47.33 24.07
C PHE A 368 -31.77 -48.61 24.63
N GLU A 369 -31.32 -48.51 25.90
CA GLU A 369 -31.04 -49.61 26.88
C GLU A 369 -29.86 -50.61 26.74
N ARG A 370 -29.49 -51.16 27.93
CA ARG A 370 -28.64 -52.34 28.26
C ARG A 370 -27.15 -52.21 27.92
N ALA A 371 -26.20 -52.19 28.86
CA ALA A 371 -26.08 -52.78 30.20
C ALA A 371 -25.91 -54.32 30.24
N VAL A 372 -24.66 -54.79 30.13
CA VAL A 372 -24.20 -56.14 30.50
C VAL A 372 -22.81 -56.03 31.15
N SER A 373 -22.64 -56.60 32.36
CA SER A 373 -21.40 -56.86 33.14
C SER A 373 -20.18 -55.92 32.94
N SER A 374 -19.61 -55.20 33.92
CA SER A 374 -19.64 -55.29 35.40
C SER A 374 -19.25 -56.66 36.00
N LEU A 375 -17.96 -56.82 36.33
CA LEU A 375 -17.30 -57.78 37.25
C LEU A 375 -15.77 -57.42 37.21
N ASP A 376 -14.97 -57.41 38.28
CA ASP A 376 -15.25 -57.67 39.69
C ASP A 376 -14.15 -57.09 40.64
N LYS A 377 -14.55 -56.76 41.89
CA LYS A 377 -13.79 -56.61 43.17
C LYS A 377 -12.39 -55.93 43.22
N ALA A 378 -12.07 -55.08 44.21
CA ALA A 378 -12.78 -54.57 45.41
C ALA A 378 -12.13 -53.21 45.82
N SER A 379 -12.40 -52.50 46.94
CA SER A 379 -13.13 -52.71 48.21
C SER A 379 -13.50 -51.30 48.78
N ALA A 380 -14.05 -51.01 49.98
CA ALA A 380 -14.40 -51.77 51.19
C ALA A 380 -15.61 -51.13 51.93
N LYS A 381 -15.86 -51.49 53.19
CA LYS A 381 -16.94 -51.04 54.13
C LYS A 381 -16.57 -51.47 55.59
N PRO A 382 -17.35 -51.30 56.70
CA PRO A 382 -18.79 -50.92 56.83
C PRO A 382 -19.19 -49.93 57.98
N ALA A 383 -20.50 -49.58 58.04
CA ALA A 383 -21.36 -49.13 59.18
C ALA A 383 -21.06 -47.80 59.94
N VAL A 384 -21.99 -46.88 60.30
CA VAL A 384 -23.45 -46.85 60.69
C VAL A 384 -23.66 -47.20 62.19
N PRO A 385 -24.27 -46.34 63.06
CA PRO A 385 -25.67 -45.84 63.01
C PRO A 385 -25.87 -44.34 63.38
N VAL A 386 -27.00 -43.90 63.98
CA VAL A 386 -28.24 -43.35 63.34
C VAL A 386 -29.19 -42.70 64.41
N THR A 387 -30.17 -41.85 64.00
CA THR A 387 -31.29 -41.20 64.78
C THR A 387 -30.93 -40.16 65.85
N PHE A 388 -31.77 -39.20 66.28
CA PHE A 388 -33.20 -38.80 66.04
C PHE A 388 -33.27 -37.23 66.00
N GLU A 389 -34.36 -36.44 65.90
CA GLU A 389 -35.86 -36.51 65.88
C GLU A 389 -36.39 -35.21 65.13
N SER A 390 -37.64 -34.72 65.00
CA SER A 390 -39.02 -35.02 65.51
C SER A 390 -40.08 -34.60 64.45
N LEU A 391 -41.31 -34.15 64.80
CA LEU A 391 -42.47 -33.94 63.88
C LEU A 391 -43.47 -32.83 64.32
N GLN A 392 -44.09 -32.10 63.36
CA GLN A 392 -45.50 -31.63 63.40
C GLN A 392 -46.07 -31.35 61.98
N ALA A 393 -47.41 -31.42 61.80
CA ALA A 393 -48.05 -31.84 60.53
C ALA A 393 -49.51 -31.33 60.34
N ASP A 394 -50.12 -31.54 59.14
CA ASP A 394 -51.37 -32.34 58.98
C ASP A 394 -52.06 -32.32 57.56
N PHE A 395 -52.38 -33.53 57.05
CA PHE A 395 -53.63 -34.00 56.34
C PHE A 395 -54.22 -33.36 55.03
N VAL A 396 -54.91 -34.05 54.06
CA VAL A 396 -54.97 -35.50 53.61
C VAL A 396 -55.89 -35.79 52.36
N LYS A 397 -55.69 -36.92 51.63
CA LYS A 397 -56.65 -37.78 50.82
C LYS A 397 -57.28 -37.29 49.46
N VAL A 398 -57.78 -38.11 48.48
CA VAL A 398 -57.72 -39.59 48.13
C VAL A 398 -58.14 -39.93 46.66
N ASP A 399 -57.52 -40.99 46.11
CA ASP A 399 -57.78 -42.01 45.04
C ASP A 399 -58.98 -42.04 44.02
N SER A 400 -58.72 -42.72 42.87
CA SER A 400 -59.62 -43.52 41.97
C SER A 400 -60.11 -42.88 40.62
N PRO A 401 -60.64 -43.63 39.60
CA PRO A 401 -59.82 -44.39 38.62
C PRO A 401 -60.32 -44.41 37.12
N SER A 402 -59.56 -45.13 36.24
CA SER A 402 -59.99 -45.93 35.04
C SER A 402 -59.98 -45.36 33.59
N LEU A 403 -59.72 -46.30 32.63
CA LEU A 403 -59.86 -46.29 31.15
C LEU A 403 -58.92 -45.33 30.33
N VAL A 404 -58.20 -45.67 29.24
CA VAL A 404 -58.14 -46.72 28.18
C VAL A 404 -58.62 -46.26 26.79
N THR A 405 -57.65 -45.98 25.88
CA THR A 405 -57.53 -46.33 24.43
C THR A 405 -56.19 -45.71 23.94
N VAL A 406 -55.20 -46.35 23.30
CA VAL A 406 -55.04 -47.55 22.44
C VAL A 406 -55.24 -47.28 20.93
N ASP A 407 -54.13 -47.42 20.21
CA ASP A 407 -53.85 -47.74 18.78
C ASP A 407 -54.58 -47.01 17.62
N LEU A 408 -53.78 -46.39 16.73
CA LEU A 408 -53.37 -46.88 15.38
C LEU A 408 -52.66 -45.70 14.66
N VAL A 409 -51.37 -45.74 14.27
CA VAL A 409 -50.58 -46.66 13.42
C VAL A 409 -50.87 -46.49 11.92
N GLU A 410 -50.02 -45.70 11.26
CA GLU A 410 -49.24 -46.00 10.03
C GLU A 410 -48.53 -44.68 9.61
N GLU A 411 -47.36 -44.60 8.97
CA GLU A 411 -46.14 -45.40 8.81
C GLU A 411 -45.29 -44.62 7.76
N THR A 412 -43.95 -44.60 7.89
CA THR A 412 -42.89 -44.58 6.82
C THR A 412 -41.77 -43.53 6.90
N SER A 413 -40.57 -44.01 6.57
CA SER A 413 -39.34 -43.30 6.12
C SER A 413 -38.75 -42.17 6.98
N ALA A 414 -37.69 -42.53 7.71
CA ALA A 414 -36.59 -41.65 8.12
C ALA A 414 -35.66 -41.32 6.92
N VAL A 415 -34.72 -40.35 6.91
CA VAL A 415 -34.38 -39.10 7.65
C VAL A 415 -33.32 -38.39 6.75
N ALA A 416 -32.90 -37.15 7.03
CA ALA A 416 -31.63 -36.60 6.50
C ALA A 416 -30.92 -35.73 7.56
N ASN A 417 -29.62 -35.95 7.75
CA ASN A 417 -28.87 -35.43 8.91
C ASN A 417 -28.93 -33.91 9.11
N ASP A 418 -29.04 -33.53 10.38
CA ASP A 418 -29.06 -32.17 10.89
C ASP A 418 -27.69 -31.47 10.79
N PHE A 419 -27.76 -30.14 10.60
CA PHE A 419 -26.80 -29.19 11.16
C PHE A 419 -27.64 -28.22 11.99
N GLU A 420 -27.41 -28.19 13.30
CA GLU A 420 -28.06 -27.23 14.19
C GLU A 420 -27.46 -25.83 13.93
N GLU A 421 -28.24 -24.95 13.29
CA GLU A 421 -28.02 -23.51 13.44
C GLU A 421 -28.61 -23.09 14.80
N ASP A 422 -27.81 -22.51 15.69
CA ASP A 422 -28.27 -21.92 16.95
C ASP A 422 -29.27 -20.77 16.66
N SER A 423 -30.54 -21.09 16.55
CA SER A 423 -31.63 -20.12 16.48
C SER A 423 -31.82 -19.51 17.86
N VAL A 424 -31.06 -18.43 18.13
CA VAL A 424 -31.25 -17.59 19.34
C VAL A 424 -32.72 -17.19 19.41
N GLU A 425 -33.43 -17.65 20.44
CA GLU A 425 -34.80 -17.23 20.69
C GLU A 425 -34.83 -15.72 20.99
N ASP A 426 -35.71 -14.97 20.30
CA ASP A 426 -35.92 -13.54 20.55
C ASP A 426 -36.60 -13.35 21.92
N ASP A 427 -35.78 -13.35 22.97
CA ASP A 427 -36.18 -13.16 24.36
C ASP A 427 -36.84 -11.78 24.49
N VAL A 428 -38.16 -11.76 24.75
CA VAL A 428 -39.00 -10.56 24.57
C VAL A 428 -38.75 -9.57 25.71
N LEU A 429 -37.75 -8.71 25.52
CA LEU A 429 -37.33 -7.69 26.49
C LEU A 429 -38.49 -6.77 26.87
N VAL A 430 -38.82 -6.73 28.17
CA VAL A 430 -39.90 -5.93 28.75
C VAL A 430 -39.41 -5.03 29.88
N ASP A 431 -40.01 -3.85 30.02
CA ASP A 431 -39.73 -2.92 31.12
C ASP A 431 -40.28 -3.43 32.45
N ALA A 432 -39.97 -2.72 33.54
CA ALA A 432 -40.48 -3.03 34.89
C ALA A 432 -42.03 -2.94 35.03
N ASN A 433 -42.74 -2.54 33.96
CA ASN A 433 -44.20 -2.49 33.87
C ASN A 433 -44.77 -3.50 32.84
N GLY A 434 -43.95 -4.41 32.30
CA GLY A 434 -44.35 -5.44 31.33
C GLY A 434 -44.48 -4.96 29.89
N ARG A 435 -43.96 -3.79 29.53
CA ARG A 435 -44.04 -3.20 28.17
C ARG A 435 -42.84 -3.62 27.34
N ARG A 436 -43.07 -4.09 26.11
CA ARG A 436 -42.00 -4.44 25.16
C ARG A 436 -41.08 -3.24 24.88
N ILE A 437 -39.78 -3.43 25.08
CA ILE A 437 -38.73 -2.46 24.78
C ILE A 437 -38.17 -2.78 23.38
N SER A 438 -37.80 -1.77 22.58
CA SER A 438 -37.06 -2.03 21.34
C SER A 438 -35.60 -2.39 21.65
N HIS A 439 -34.98 -3.30 20.88
CA HIS A 439 -33.56 -3.65 21.07
C HIS A 439 -32.64 -2.42 21.04
N SER A 440 -32.98 -1.40 20.26
CA SER A 440 -32.27 -0.11 20.26
C SER A 440 -32.33 0.61 21.61
N PHE A 441 -33.49 0.65 22.28
CA PHE A 441 -33.65 1.31 23.57
C PHE A 441 -33.04 0.48 24.70
N ALA A 442 -33.24 -0.85 24.70
CA ALA A 442 -32.59 -1.75 25.66
C ALA A 442 -31.06 -1.72 25.57
N THR A 443 -30.50 -1.62 24.35
CA THR A 443 -29.06 -1.42 24.13
C THR A 443 -28.59 -0.07 24.65
N VAL A 444 -29.40 1.00 24.48
CA VAL A 444 -29.09 2.34 25.02
C VAL A 444 -29.16 2.36 26.55
N GLU A 445 -30.08 1.63 27.17
CA GLU A 445 -30.14 1.50 28.64
C GLU A 445 -28.95 0.70 29.16
N LYS A 446 -28.65 -0.49 28.60
CA LYS A 446 -27.45 -1.27 28.93
C LYS A 446 -26.15 -0.46 28.76
N ARG A 447 -26.10 0.47 27.79
CA ARG A 447 -24.97 1.39 27.56
C ARG A 447 -24.88 2.54 28.57
N LYS A 448 -25.97 3.00 29.18
CA LYS A 448 -25.94 4.07 30.22
C LYS A 448 -25.27 3.61 31.50
N ASP A 449 -25.40 2.33 31.84
CA ASP A 449 -24.82 1.75 33.05
C ASP A 449 -23.32 1.39 32.90
N LEU A 450 -22.77 1.46 31.68
CA LEU A 450 -21.35 1.20 31.41
C LEU A 450 -20.48 2.44 31.70
N SER A 451 -19.30 2.20 32.30
CA SER A 451 -18.27 3.22 32.47
C SER A 451 -17.79 3.79 31.12
N PRO A 452 -17.56 5.12 30.99
CA PRO A 452 -17.11 5.74 29.73
C PRO A 452 -15.78 5.23 29.16
N LEU A 453 -14.95 4.59 29.99
CA LEU A 453 -13.74 3.85 29.62
C LEU A 453 -13.90 2.38 30.06
N PRO A 454 -13.31 1.39 29.34
CA PRO A 454 -13.20 0.01 29.82
C PRO A 454 -12.44 -0.12 31.15
N SER A 455 -12.63 -1.22 31.89
CA SER A 455 -11.81 -1.48 33.08
C SER A 455 -10.41 -1.98 32.69
N MET A 456 -9.42 -1.61 33.50
CA MET A 456 -8.06 -2.17 33.46
C MET A 456 -8.04 -3.66 33.81
N ASP A 457 -9.09 -4.19 34.48
CA ASP A 457 -9.22 -5.62 34.82
C ASP A 457 -9.40 -6.56 33.62
N LEU A 458 -9.53 -6.01 32.41
CA LEU A 458 -9.49 -6.78 31.16
C LEU A 458 -8.07 -7.29 30.81
N LEU A 459 -7.04 -6.72 31.44
CA LEU A 459 -5.62 -7.06 31.24
C LEU A 459 -5.12 -8.11 32.23
N ASP A 460 -4.17 -8.93 31.79
CA ASP A 460 -3.54 -9.95 32.61
C ASP A 460 -2.63 -9.32 33.69
N ARG A 461 -2.90 -9.64 34.95
CA ARG A 461 -2.08 -9.23 36.09
C ARG A 461 -0.75 -10.02 36.14
N PRO A 462 0.36 -9.41 36.60
CA PRO A 462 1.64 -10.10 36.76
C PRO A 462 1.59 -11.19 37.85
N ASP A 463 2.44 -12.22 37.72
CA ASP A 463 2.57 -13.31 38.69
C ASP A 463 2.97 -12.81 40.10
N PRO A 464 2.13 -13.00 41.14
CA PRO A 464 2.44 -12.60 42.52
C PRO A 464 3.60 -13.38 43.16
N HIS A 465 4.05 -14.49 42.56
CA HIS A 465 5.14 -15.33 43.07
C HIS A 465 6.45 -15.18 42.29
N ARG A 466 6.60 -14.07 41.55
CA ARG A 466 7.79 -13.74 40.74
C ARG A 466 9.08 -13.80 41.57
N LYS A 467 10.00 -14.67 41.16
CA LYS A 467 11.32 -14.88 41.80
C LYS A 467 12.36 -13.97 41.15
N VAL A 468 13.22 -13.37 41.97
CA VAL A 468 14.37 -12.57 41.50
C VAL A 468 15.29 -13.42 40.61
N SER A 469 15.79 -12.84 39.52
CA SER A 469 16.57 -13.57 38.51
C SER A 469 17.94 -14.08 39.00
N TYR A 470 18.54 -13.43 40.00
CA TYR A 470 19.81 -13.78 40.63
C TYR A 470 19.77 -13.54 42.14
N SER A 471 20.45 -14.40 42.90
CA SER A 471 20.90 -14.10 44.27
C SER A 471 22.17 -13.24 44.26
N ALA A 472 22.49 -12.62 45.40
CA ALA A 472 23.69 -11.79 45.54
C ALA A 472 25.00 -12.55 45.27
N ASP A 473 25.06 -13.84 45.61
CA ASP A 473 26.28 -14.65 45.44
C ASP A 473 26.43 -15.23 44.03
N GLU A 474 25.32 -15.53 43.34
CA GLU A 474 25.33 -15.82 41.89
C GLU A 474 25.79 -14.59 41.09
N LEU A 475 25.31 -13.40 41.46
CA LEU A 475 25.66 -12.14 40.80
C LEU A 475 27.14 -11.76 41.03
N ARG A 476 27.68 -11.97 42.24
CA ARG A 476 29.13 -11.87 42.53
C ARG A 476 29.96 -12.86 41.68
N SER A 477 29.47 -14.08 41.56
CA SER A 477 30.14 -15.14 40.79
C SER A 477 30.15 -14.81 39.28
N LEU A 478 29.06 -14.23 38.76
CA LEU A 478 28.97 -13.76 37.38
C LEU A 478 29.89 -12.55 37.12
N ALA A 479 30.03 -11.63 38.08
CA ALA A 479 30.99 -10.52 38.00
C ALA A 479 32.45 -11.02 37.91
N GLN A 480 32.87 -11.92 38.80
CA GLN A 480 34.21 -12.52 38.77
C GLN A 480 34.46 -13.28 37.46
N LEU A 481 33.46 -13.99 36.95
CA LEU A 481 33.55 -14.72 35.68
C LEU A 481 33.70 -13.74 34.49
N LEU A 482 32.99 -12.60 34.51
CA LEU A 482 33.13 -11.53 33.51
C LEU A 482 34.55 -10.95 33.48
N GLU A 483 35.16 -10.66 34.64
CA GLU A 483 36.54 -10.19 34.75
C GLU A 483 37.54 -11.20 34.18
N ILE A 484 37.37 -12.49 34.50
CA ILE A 484 38.19 -13.57 33.96
C ILE A 484 38.07 -13.62 32.43
N LYS A 485 36.85 -13.50 31.88
CA LYS A 485 36.65 -13.51 30.41
C LYS A 485 37.18 -12.27 29.71
N LEU A 486 37.07 -11.08 30.29
CA LEU A 486 37.73 -9.89 29.74
C LEU A 486 39.26 -10.04 29.75
N LYS A 487 39.82 -10.62 30.82
CA LYS A 487 41.26 -10.89 30.97
C LYS A 487 41.78 -11.90 29.95
N GLU A 488 40.99 -12.90 29.57
CA GLU A 488 41.31 -13.84 28.46
C GLU A 488 41.52 -13.09 27.12
N PHE A 489 40.75 -12.03 26.85
CA PHE A 489 40.92 -11.15 25.66
C PHE A 489 41.96 -10.02 25.87
N ASN A 490 42.81 -10.13 26.89
CA ASN A 490 43.79 -9.12 27.29
C ASN A 490 43.13 -7.74 27.53
N ILE A 491 41.97 -7.73 28.17
CA ILE A 491 41.30 -6.53 28.71
C ILE A 491 41.35 -6.64 30.23
N LYS A 492 42.04 -5.69 30.89
CA LYS A 492 42.04 -5.58 32.35
C LYS A 492 40.93 -4.62 32.76
N ALA A 493 39.93 -5.14 33.45
CA ALA A 493 38.79 -4.40 33.98
C ALA A 493 38.40 -4.99 35.34
N GLU A 494 37.75 -4.18 36.16
CA GLU A 494 37.21 -4.56 37.48
C GLU A 494 35.75 -4.15 37.55
N VAL A 495 34.88 -5.00 38.09
CA VAL A 495 33.44 -4.74 38.22
C VAL A 495 33.18 -3.94 39.49
N VAL A 496 32.80 -2.67 39.32
CA VAL A 496 32.58 -1.71 40.43
C VAL A 496 31.16 -1.82 40.99
N ASP A 497 30.17 -1.99 40.12
CA ASP A 497 28.75 -2.01 40.46
C ASP A 497 28.01 -3.00 39.53
N ALA A 498 26.85 -3.48 39.96
CA ALA A 498 26.05 -4.45 39.24
C ALA A 498 24.55 -4.25 39.52
N GLN A 499 23.85 -3.77 38.50
CA GLN A 499 22.44 -3.42 38.54
C GLN A 499 21.59 -4.54 37.90
N PRO A 500 20.95 -5.42 38.69
CA PRO A 500 20.04 -6.44 38.16
C PRO A 500 18.71 -5.80 37.75
N GLY A 501 18.36 -5.97 36.47
CA GLY A 501 17.08 -5.57 35.88
C GLY A 501 16.14 -6.75 35.64
N PRO A 502 14.98 -6.52 35.00
CA PRO A 502 14.00 -7.56 34.71
C PRO A 502 14.47 -8.54 33.61
N VAL A 503 15.06 -8.02 32.53
CA VAL A 503 15.46 -8.82 31.35
C VAL A 503 16.98 -8.96 31.23
N VAL A 504 17.73 -7.95 31.68
CA VAL A 504 19.20 -7.90 31.67
C VAL A 504 19.75 -7.45 33.02
N THR A 505 20.99 -7.80 33.31
CA THR A 505 21.79 -7.25 34.42
C THR A 505 22.92 -6.42 33.82
N ARG A 506 23.05 -5.16 34.25
CA ARG A 506 24.15 -4.28 33.84
C ARG A 506 25.29 -4.36 34.85
N PHE A 507 26.45 -4.80 34.41
CA PHE A 507 27.70 -4.69 35.16
C PHE A 507 28.41 -3.41 34.75
N GLU A 508 28.84 -2.60 35.72
CA GLU A 508 29.63 -1.40 35.49
C GLU A 508 31.10 -1.71 35.74
N LEU A 509 31.94 -1.40 34.76
CA LEU A 509 33.36 -1.73 34.79
C LEU A 509 34.24 -0.49 34.73
N ASP A 510 35.24 -0.46 35.60
CA ASP A 510 36.41 0.40 35.43
C ASP A 510 37.42 -0.28 34.51
N LEU A 511 38.06 0.49 33.63
CA LEU A 511 39.07 -0.01 32.69
C LEU A 511 40.47 0.40 33.14
N ALA A 512 41.41 -0.55 33.14
CA ALA A 512 42.80 -0.23 33.36
C ALA A 512 43.31 0.81 32.33
N ALA A 513 44.05 1.80 32.82
CA ALA A 513 44.47 2.97 32.07
C ALA A 513 45.08 2.64 30.69
N GLY A 514 44.61 3.33 29.65
CA GLY A 514 45.04 3.16 28.26
C GLY A 514 44.23 2.16 27.43
N ILE A 515 43.33 1.37 28.05
CA ILE A 515 42.37 0.54 27.32
C ILE A 515 41.22 1.43 26.81
N LYS A 516 40.86 1.30 25.53
CA LYS A 516 39.76 2.04 24.90
C LYS A 516 38.44 1.26 24.97
N ALA A 517 37.32 1.95 25.21
CA ALA A 517 35.97 1.35 25.23
C ALA A 517 35.67 0.52 23.98
N SER A 518 36.03 1.05 22.80
CA SER A 518 35.86 0.37 21.51
C SER A 518 36.58 -0.98 21.38
N LYS A 519 37.58 -1.29 22.23
CA LYS A 519 38.17 -2.64 22.31
C LYS A 519 37.20 -3.63 22.95
N VAL A 520 36.44 -3.21 23.97
CA VAL A 520 35.40 -4.02 24.61
C VAL A 520 34.24 -4.25 23.64
N THR A 521 33.77 -3.18 22.97
CA THR A 521 32.72 -3.26 21.94
C THR A 521 33.11 -4.18 20.79
N GLY A 522 34.37 -4.15 20.37
CA GLY A 522 34.91 -5.02 19.32
C GLY A 522 34.84 -6.52 19.64
N ILE A 523 34.98 -6.90 20.92
CA ILE A 523 34.92 -8.32 21.35
C ILE A 523 33.52 -8.77 21.82
N ALA A 524 32.49 -7.92 21.76
CA ALA A 524 31.19 -8.20 22.39
C ALA A 524 30.55 -9.54 21.99
N ARG A 525 30.74 -9.99 20.74
CA ARG A 525 30.28 -11.30 20.24
C ARG A 525 31.07 -12.47 20.83
N ASP A 526 32.38 -12.35 20.93
CA ASP A 526 33.25 -13.37 21.51
C ASP A 526 33.12 -13.44 23.03
N LEU A 527 32.86 -12.30 23.68
CA LEU A 527 32.50 -12.23 25.08
C LEU A 527 31.17 -12.94 25.35
N ALA A 528 30.11 -12.64 24.59
CA ALA A 528 28.83 -13.37 24.67
C ALA A 528 29.02 -14.88 24.50
N ARG A 529 29.80 -15.30 23.50
CA ARG A 529 30.17 -16.71 23.26
C ARG A 529 30.95 -17.34 24.42
N SER A 530 31.87 -16.62 25.05
CA SER A 530 32.67 -17.11 26.20
C SER A 530 31.87 -17.18 27.52
N LEU A 531 30.76 -16.44 27.60
CA LEU A 531 29.79 -16.44 28.71
C LEU A 531 28.61 -17.39 28.47
N SER A 532 28.56 -18.09 27.33
CA SER A 532 27.41 -18.89 26.87
C SER A 532 26.08 -18.10 26.77
N MET A 533 26.16 -16.82 26.42
CA MET A 533 25.03 -15.90 26.30
C MET A 533 24.66 -15.64 24.83
N ALA A 534 23.35 -15.47 24.55
CA ALA A 534 22.84 -15.25 23.20
C ALA A 534 23.32 -13.92 22.55
N SER A 535 23.41 -12.86 23.35
CA SER A 535 24.08 -11.61 23.01
C SER A 535 24.58 -10.92 24.28
N VAL A 536 25.48 -9.95 24.12
CA VAL A 536 25.91 -9.03 25.18
C VAL A 536 25.96 -7.65 24.54
N ARG A 537 25.41 -6.62 25.21
CA ARG A 537 25.47 -5.23 24.76
C ARG A 537 26.50 -4.47 25.59
N VAL A 538 27.40 -3.76 24.92
CA VAL A 538 28.36 -2.84 25.55
C VAL A 538 27.80 -1.42 25.44
N VAL A 539 27.87 -0.68 26.54
CA VAL A 539 27.46 0.72 26.68
C VAL A 539 28.73 1.52 26.94
N GLU A 540 29.26 2.18 25.91
CA GLU A 540 30.61 2.80 25.97
C GLU A 540 30.72 3.98 26.94
N VAL A 541 29.59 4.62 27.29
CA VAL A 541 29.50 5.70 28.28
C VAL A 541 28.25 5.50 29.12
N ILE A 542 28.38 5.54 30.46
CA ILE A 542 27.25 5.62 31.39
C ILE A 542 27.07 7.09 31.80
N PRO A 543 25.92 7.73 31.54
CA PRO A 543 25.70 9.12 31.93
C PRO A 543 25.98 9.39 33.41
N GLY A 544 26.92 10.30 33.68
CA GLY A 544 27.33 10.69 35.04
C GLY A 544 28.31 9.74 35.75
N LYS A 545 28.77 8.65 35.13
CA LYS A 545 29.78 7.73 35.69
C LYS A 545 30.96 7.53 34.71
N PRO A 546 32.21 7.36 35.19
CA PRO A 546 33.38 7.13 34.33
C PRO A 546 33.51 5.66 33.84
N TYR A 547 32.47 4.85 33.99
CA TYR A 547 32.48 3.39 33.79
C TYR A 547 31.81 2.97 32.49
N ILE A 548 32.19 1.78 32.00
CA ILE A 548 31.55 1.12 30.86
C ILE A 548 30.48 0.16 31.36
N GLY A 549 29.32 0.15 30.71
CA GLY A 549 28.28 -0.85 31.00
C GLY A 549 28.43 -2.09 30.13
N ILE A 550 28.35 -3.28 30.73
CA ILE A 550 28.12 -4.54 30.02
C ILE A 550 26.77 -5.11 30.46
N GLU A 551 25.82 -5.13 29.53
CA GLU A 551 24.46 -5.62 29.75
C GLU A 551 24.37 -7.10 29.34
N ILE A 552 24.27 -7.98 30.33
CA ILE A 552 24.20 -9.44 30.19
C ILE A 552 22.74 -9.89 30.32
N PRO A 553 22.21 -10.77 29.44
CA PRO A 553 20.85 -11.27 29.57
C PRO A 553 20.65 -12.13 30.81
N ASN A 554 19.55 -11.92 31.53
CA ASN A 554 19.20 -12.76 32.67
C ASN A 554 18.85 -14.18 32.21
N VAL A 555 19.29 -15.20 32.98
CA VAL A 555 18.90 -16.61 32.74
C VAL A 555 17.39 -16.80 32.88
N ARG A 556 16.76 -16.09 33.82
CA ARG A 556 15.30 -15.95 33.93
C ARG A 556 14.93 -14.50 33.61
N ARG A 557 14.33 -14.28 32.45
CA ARG A 557 13.83 -12.96 32.01
C ARG A 557 12.42 -12.76 32.55
N GLU A 558 12.17 -11.61 33.15
CA GLU A 558 10.84 -11.14 33.51
C GLU A 558 10.08 -10.67 32.26
N MET A 559 8.82 -11.10 32.12
CA MET A 559 7.85 -10.47 31.23
C MET A 559 7.23 -9.28 31.96
N VAL A 560 7.33 -8.07 31.39
CA VAL A 560 6.65 -6.89 31.94
C VAL A 560 5.26 -6.80 31.30
N ARG A 561 4.21 -6.70 32.12
CA ARG A 561 2.81 -6.64 31.64
C ARG A 561 2.36 -5.19 31.51
N LEU A 562 1.52 -4.89 30.52
CA LEU A 562 1.04 -3.53 30.27
C LEU A 562 0.42 -2.88 31.52
N ILE A 563 -0.39 -3.62 32.28
CA ILE A 563 -1.07 -3.14 33.50
C ILE A 563 -0.11 -2.59 34.57
N GLU A 564 1.11 -3.14 34.70
CA GLU A 564 2.14 -2.65 35.64
C GLU A 564 2.54 -1.19 35.38
N LEU A 565 2.27 -0.68 34.17
CA LEU A 565 2.57 0.69 33.75
C LEU A 565 1.35 1.60 33.84
N LEU A 566 0.14 1.07 33.55
CA LEU A 566 -1.12 1.85 33.58
C LEU A 566 -1.61 2.14 35.00
N GLU A 567 -1.10 1.42 36.01
CA GLU A 567 -1.35 1.70 37.42
C GLU A 567 -0.50 2.87 37.98
N THR A 568 0.52 3.32 37.26
CA THR A 568 1.43 4.37 37.74
C THR A 568 0.79 5.75 37.79
N ASN A 569 1.16 6.55 38.81
CA ASN A 569 0.70 7.93 38.96
C ASN A 569 1.10 8.83 37.77
N GLU A 570 2.25 8.55 37.15
CA GLU A 570 2.75 9.29 35.98
C GLU A 570 1.89 9.05 34.73
N TYR A 571 1.46 7.80 34.48
CA TYR A 571 0.53 7.51 33.39
C TYR A 571 -0.85 8.12 33.65
N ARG A 572 -1.27 8.14 34.92
CA ARG A 572 -2.57 8.67 35.37
C ARG A 572 -2.64 10.21 35.44
N ASP A 573 -1.58 10.95 35.08
CA ASP A 573 -1.62 12.41 35.00
C ASP A 573 -2.67 12.88 33.97
N PRO A 574 -3.71 13.65 34.38
CA PRO A 574 -4.72 14.16 33.45
C PRO A 574 -4.19 15.25 32.51
N LYS A 575 -3.01 15.83 32.78
CA LYS A 575 -2.40 16.88 31.92
C LYS A 575 -1.65 16.35 30.71
N ALA A 576 -1.40 15.04 30.65
CA ALA A 576 -0.71 14.42 29.52
C ALA A 576 -1.71 14.15 28.38
N LEU A 577 -1.45 14.73 27.20
CA LEU A 577 -2.39 14.74 26.08
C LEU A 577 -2.47 13.40 25.34
N ILE A 578 -1.34 12.72 25.14
CA ILE A 578 -1.32 11.39 24.50
C ILE A 578 -0.28 10.51 25.21
N SER A 579 -0.61 10.05 26.43
CA SER A 579 0.21 9.10 27.19
C SER A 579 0.27 7.73 26.52
N MET A 580 1.47 7.20 26.37
CA MET A 580 1.71 5.82 25.94
C MET A 580 2.72 5.15 26.88
N ALA A 581 2.47 3.90 27.26
CA ALA A 581 3.39 3.11 28.05
C ALA A 581 4.36 2.36 27.13
N MET A 582 5.67 2.60 27.30
CA MET A 582 6.70 2.02 26.44
C MET A 582 7.20 0.68 26.95
N GLY A 583 7.33 0.53 28.28
CA GLY A 583 7.89 -0.65 28.92
C GLY A 583 8.49 -0.34 30.29
N LYS A 584 9.46 -1.14 30.73
CA LYS A 584 10.35 -0.83 31.86
C LYS A 584 11.79 -0.59 31.39
N ASP A 585 12.56 0.23 32.09
CA ASP A 585 14.00 0.37 31.83
C ASP A 585 14.81 -0.83 32.34
N ILE A 586 16.12 -0.81 32.13
CA ILE A 586 17.08 -1.81 32.63
C ILE A 586 17.15 -1.90 34.16
N ALA A 587 16.51 -1.00 34.91
CA ALA A 587 16.39 -1.04 36.37
C ALA A 587 14.98 -1.46 36.84
N GLY A 588 14.08 -1.81 35.91
CA GLY A 588 12.70 -2.19 36.20
C GLY A 588 11.75 -1.00 36.46
N ARG A 589 12.20 0.25 36.27
CA ARG A 589 11.38 1.45 36.44
C ARG A 589 10.45 1.64 35.23
N PRO A 590 9.21 2.12 35.40
CA PRO A 590 8.31 2.35 34.27
C PRO A 590 8.88 3.40 33.31
N VAL A 591 8.72 3.18 32.01
CA VAL A 591 9.06 4.15 30.96
C VAL A 591 7.80 4.50 30.20
N LEU A 592 7.42 5.77 30.29
CA LEU A 592 6.24 6.35 29.68
C LEU A 592 6.66 7.48 28.71
N THR A 593 5.81 7.76 27.72
CA THR A 593 5.99 8.90 26.83
C THR A 593 4.67 9.65 26.65
N ASP A 594 4.75 10.88 26.16
CA ASP A 594 3.61 11.70 25.76
C ASP A 594 3.82 12.16 24.31
N LEU A 595 3.05 11.60 23.39
CA LEU A 595 3.22 11.83 21.95
C LEU A 595 2.96 13.30 21.57
N ALA A 596 2.26 14.09 22.39
CA ALA A 596 2.12 15.53 22.13
C ALA A 596 3.43 16.33 22.37
N LYS A 597 4.36 15.79 23.18
CA LYS A 597 5.64 16.44 23.51
C LYS A 597 6.70 16.25 22.40
N ALA A 598 6.68 15.13 21.69
CA ALA A 598 7.36 14.95 20.41
C ALA A 598 6.37 14.31 19.42
N PRO A 599 5.82 15.08 18.46
CA PRO A 599 4.53 14.81 17.80
C PRO A 599 4.46 13.54 16.96
N HIS A 600 5.61 12.99 16.56
CA HIS A 600 5.70 11.86 15.64
C HIS A 600 6.71 10.85 16.17
N MET A 601 6.38 9.57 16.02
CA MET A 601 7.23 8.45 16.40
C MET A 601 7.54 7.55 15.20
N LEU A 602 8.80 7.19 15.04
CA LEU A 602 9.26 6.14 14.12
C LEU A 602 9.47 4.85 14.91
N VAL A 603 8.86 3.74 14.50
CA VAL A 603 9.03 2.42 15.13
C VAL A 603 9.60 1.44 14.12
N ALA A 604 10.69 0.74 14.46
CA ALA A 604 11.30 -0.20 13.52
C ALA A 604 11.93 -1.40 14.22
N GLY A 605 11.81 -2.58 13.60
CA GLY A 605 12.36 -3.83 14.09
C GLY A 605 11.99 -5.00 13.19
N THR A 606 12.85 -6.01 13.07
CA THR A 606 12.62 -7.14 12.16
C THR A 606 11.56 -8.10 12.70
N THR A 607 11.05 -9.01 11.86
CA THR A 607 10.00 -9.96 12.24
C THR A 607 10.40 -10.76 13.50
N GLY A 608 9.50 -10.89 14.48
CA GLY A 608 9.80 -11.50 15.78
C GLY A 608 10.56 -10.61 16.78
N SER A 609 10.92 -9.37 16.43
CA SER A 609 11.51 -8.40 17.37
C SER A 609 10.54 -7.93 18.48
N GLY A 610 9.23 -8.05 18.24
CA GLY A 610 8.16 -7.55 19.11
C GLY A 610 7.49 -6.27 18.62
N LYS A 611 7.78 -5.81 17.38
CA LYS A 611 7.24 -4.56 16.79
C LYS A 611 5.73 -4.41 16.99
N SER A 612 4.95 -5.40 16.56
CA SER A 612 3.49 -5.37 16.55
C SER A 612 2.90 -5.37 17.97
N VAL A 613 3.47 -6.20 18.86
CA VAL A 613 3.14 -6.20 20.31
C VAL A 613 3.39 -4.82 20.94
N ALA A 614 4.50 -4.15 20.58
CA ALA A 614 4.78 -2.79 21.07
C ALA A 614 3.81 -1.74 20.50
N VAL A 615 3.41 -1.84 19.22
CA VAL A 615 2.37 -0.96 18.64
C VAL A 615 1.01 -1.21 19.31
N ASN A 616 0.64 -2.46 19.56
CA ASN A 616 -0.59 -2.81 20.30
C ASN A 616 -0.56 -2.31 21.75
N ALA A 617 0.58 -2.40 22.44
CA ALA A 617 0.75 -1.82 23.77
C ALA A 617 0.59 -0.29 23.78
N MET A 618 1.10 0.42 22.76
CA MET A 618 0.88 1.86 22.59
C MET A 618 -0.58 2.19 22.30
N LEU A 619 -1.25 1.44 21.41
CA LEU A 619 -2.68 1.61 21.10
C LEU A 619 -3.56 1.40 22.34
N LEU A 620 -3.38 0.30 23.07
CA LEU A 620 -4.14 0.03 24.31
C LEU A 620 -3.84 1.04 25.41
N SER A 621 -2.59 1.53 25.51
CA SER A 621 -2.26 2.63 26.43
C SER A 621 -3.08 3.89 26.18
N MET A 622 -3.47 4.15 24.93
CA MET A 622 -4.33 5.28 24.57
C MET A 622 -5.82 4.93 24.75
N LEU A 623 -6.26 3.76 24.27
CA LEU A 623 -7.65 3.31 24.36
C LEU A 623 -8.14 3.07 25.80
N LEU A 624 -7.25 2.87 26.77
CA LEU A 624 -7.58 2.71 28.19
C LEU A 624 -7.50 4.02 29.00
N LYS A 625 -7.25 5.16 28.34
CA LYS A 625 -7.20 6.50 28.96
C LYS A 625 -8.10 7.54 28.30
N TYR A 626 -8.24 7.52 26.97
CA TYR A 626 -8.89 8.58 26.21
C TYR A 626 -10.20 8.11 25.56
N THR A 627 -11.23 8.96 25.62
CA THR A 627 -12.54 8.71 24.99
C THR A 627 -12.52 9.10 23.49
N PRO A 628 -13.48 8.62 22.67
CA PRO A 628 -13.61 8.98 21.24
C PRO A 628 -13.82 10.48 20.93
N LEU A 629 -14.10 11.30 21.96
CA LEU A 629 -14.20 12.75 21.88
C LEU A 629 -12.86 13.46 22.11
N GLN A 630 -11.92 12.79 22.80
CA GLN A 630 -10.58 13.30 23.11
C GLN A 630 -9.53 12.76 22.14
N LEU A 631 -9.72 11.54 21.64
CA LEU A 631 -8.81 10.82 20.77
C LEU A 631 -9.56 10.18 19.60
N ARG A 632 -9.05 10.36 18.40
CA ARG A 632 -9.48 9.68 17.18
C ARG A 632 -8.29 9.03 16.47
N LEU A 633 -8.55 7.93 15.78
CA LEU A 633 -7.54 7.06 15.19
C LEU A 633 -7.78 6.87 13.69
N ILE A 634 -6.69 6.79 12.93
CA ILE A 634 -6.63 6.27 11.57
C ILE A 634 -5.58 5.16 11.57
N LEU A 635 -5.99 3.94 11.24
CA LEU A 635 -5.11 2.76 11.27
C LEU A 635 -4.89 2.28 9.83
N ILE A 636 -3.63 2.08 9.43
CA ILE A 636 -3.22 1.65 8.10
C ILE A 636 -2.50 0.30 8.23
N ASP A 637 -3.08 -0.75 7.65
CA ASP A 637 -2.54 -2.12 7.65
C ASP A 637 -2.61 -2.72 6.23
N PRO A 638 -1.52 -2.65 5.44
CA PRO A 638 -1.45 -3.23 4.09
C PRO A 638 -1.59 -4.75 4.04
N LYS A 639 -1.55 -5.45 5.19
CA LYS A 639 -1.45 -6.92 5.27
C LYS A 639 -2.69 -7.54 5.94
N GLN A 640 -3.49 -6.73 6.62
CA GLN A 640 -4.70 -7.12 7.37
C GLN A 640 -4.43 -8.07 8.55
N LEU A 641 -3.19 -8.09 9.06
CA LEU A 641 -2.72 -9.06 10.06
C LEU A 641 -2.67 -8.52 11.49
N GLU A 642 -2.40 -7.23 11.67
CA GLU A 642 -1.91 -6.68 12.94
C GLU A 642 -2.90 -5.66 13.54
N LEU A 643 -3.56 -4.86 12.71
CA LEU A 643 -4.50 -3.81 13.14
C LEU A 643 -5.96 -4.11 12.76
N SER A 644 -6.23 -5.19 12.02
CA SER A 644 -7.58 -5.61 11.62
C SER A 644 -8.52 -5.85 12.81
N ASN A 645 -7.98 -6.32 13.96
CA ASN A 645 -8.71 -6.54 15.21
C ASN A 645 -9.30 -5.26 15.85
N TYR A 646 -8.89 -4.07 15.43
CA TYR A 646 -9.43 -2.78 15.92
C TYR A 646 -10.64 -2.28 15.14
N ASN A 647 -11.07 -2.95 14.05
CA ASN A 647 -12.23 -2.50 13.27
C ASN A 647 -13.50 -2.37 14.13
N GLY A 648 -14.25 -1.28 13.91
CA GLY A 648 -15.52 -1.02 14.59
C GLY A 648 -15.41 -0.41 16.00
N ILE A 649 -14.23 -0.07 16.51
CA ILE A 649 -14.13 0.73 17.75
C ILE A 649 -14.56 2.20 17.48
N PRO A 650 -15.19 2.89 18.46
CA PRO A 650 -15.72 4.24 18.25
C PRO A 650 -14.65 5.32 18.03
N HIS A 651 -13.38 5.06 18.35
CA HIS A 651 -12.26 5.98 18.09
C HIS A 651 -11.87 6.10 16.62
N LEU A 652 -12.24 5.16 15.76
CA LEU A 652 -11.86 5.21 14.36
C LEU A 652 -12.57 6.34 13.61
N LEU A 653 -11.85 7.01 12.70
CA LEU A 653 -12.42 7.95 11.71
C LEU A 653 -12.75 7.27 10.37
N THR A 654 -12.19 6.09 10.13
CA THR A 654 -12.35 5.27 8.93
C THR A 654 -12.20 3.79 9.34
N PRO A 655 -12.79 2.82 8.62
CA PRO A 655 -12.33 1.44 8.67
C PRO A 655 -10.81 1.34 8.55
N VAL A 656 -10.21 0.28 9.08
CA VAL A 656 -8.76 0.04 8.98
C VAL A 656 -8.37 0.01 7.50
N VAL A 657 -7.45 0.89 7.11
CA VAL A 657 -7.16 1.20 5.71
C VAL A 657 -6.16 0.19 5.14
N THR A 658 -6.57 -0.52 4.08
CA THR A 658 -5.81 -1.65 3.52
C THR A 658 -5.25 -1.40 2.12
N ASP A 659 -5.87 -0.53 1.31
CA ASP A 659 -5.28 -0.07 0.04
C ASP A 659 -4.32 1.10 0.31
N MET A 660 -3.18 1.14 -0.38
CA MET A 660 -2.16 2.16 -0.18
C MET A 660 -2.52 3.52 -0.81
N LYS A 661 -3.41 3.56 -1.81
CA LYS A 661 -3.99 4.79 -2.36
C LYS A 661 -4.95 5.44 -1.37
N ASP A 662 -5.77 4.62 -0.71
CA ASP A 662 -6.69 5.05 0.33
C ASP A 662 -5.88 5.53 1.56
N ALA A 663 -4.78 4.86 1.88
CA ALA A 663 -3.84 5.31 2.91
C ALA A 663 -3.22 6.68 2.55
N ALA A 664 -2.83 6.91 1.30
CA ALA A 664 -2.37 8.22 0.84
C ALA A 664 -3.48 9.28 0.86
N SER A 665 -4.72 8.91 0.53
CA SER A 665 -5.90 9.80 0.60
C SER A 665 -6.20 10.20 2.04
N SER A 666 -6.11 9.27 3.01
CA SER A 666 -6.29 9.58 4.43
C SER A 666 -5.19 10.48 5.00
N LEU A 667 -3.93 10.34 4.55
CA LEU A 667 -2.86 11.30 4.87
C LEU A 667 -3.12 12.69 4.25
N ASN A 668 -3.66 12.75 3.04
CA ASN A 668 -4.03 14.02 2.39
C ASN A 668 -5.22 14.70 3.09
N TRP A 669 -6.22 13.93 3.53
CA TRP A 669 -7.29 14.43 4.39
C TRP A 669 -6.75 14.97 5.73
N CYS A 670 -5.77 14.29 6.34
CA CYS A 670 -5.08 14.80 7.54
C CYS A 670 -4.37 16.14 7.30
N VAL A 671 -3.84 16.39 6.09
CA VAL A 671 -3.29 17.70 5.71
C VAL A 671 -4.41 18.74 5.58
N GLY A 672 -5.56 18.38 5.02
CA GLY A 672 -6.74 19.25 4.94
C GLY A 672 -7.29 19.65 6.31
N GLU A 673 -7.52 18.69 7.20
CA GLU A 673 -7.98 18.95 8.58
C GLU A 673 -6.89 19.67 9.40
N MET A 674 -5.61 19.40 9.20
CA MET A 674 -4.52 20.21 9.78
C MET A 674 -4.66 21.69 9.39
N GLU A 675 -4.92 21.98 8.11
CA GLU A 675 -5.07 23.37 7.63
C GLU A 675 -6.40 24.01 8.05
N ARG A 676 -7.50 23.24 8.14
CA ARG A 676 -8.76 23.69 8.75
C ARG A 676 -8.55 24.06 10.22
N ARG A 677 -7.91 23.20 11.01
CA ARG A 677 -7.55 23.48 12.40
C ARG A 677 -6.66 24.71 12.51
N TYR A 678 -5.65 24.89 11.66
CA TYR A 678 -4.83 26.11 11.67
C TYR A 678 -5.62 27.39 11.40
N LYS A 679 -6.64 27.36 10.53
CA LYS A 679 -7.56 28.49 10.33
C LYS A 679 -8.35 28.80 11.61
N LEU A 680 -8.91 27.78 12.27
CA LEU A 680 -9.58 27.93 13.57
C LEU A 680 -8.64 28.48 14.65
N LEU A 681 -7.44 27.92 14.80
CA LEU A 681 -6.44 28.39 15.77
C LEU A 681 -6.09 29.87 15.58
N SER A 682 -5.94 30.30 14.32
CA SER A 682 -5.69 31.70 13.95
C SER A 682 -6.85 32.63 14.33
N ILE A 683 -8.08 32.28 13.94
CA ILE A 683 -9.29 33.09 14.22
C ILE A 683 -9.52 33.25 15.73
N PHE A 684 -9.41 32.17 16.49
CA PHE A 684 -9.56 32.19 17.96
C PHE A 684 -8.30 32.66 18.71
N LYS A 685 -7.23 33.03 17.99
CA LYS A 685 -5.94 33.55 18.50
C LYS A 685 -5.32 32.64 19.57
N VAL A 686 -5.28 31.34 19.30
CA VAL A 686 -4.73 30.28 20.16
C VAL A 686 -3.56 29.57 19.46
N ARG A 687 -2.65 28.98 20.24
CA ARG A 687 -1.38 28.43 19.71
C ARG A 687 -1.42 26.95 19.37
N ASN A 688 -2.38 26.20 19.90
CA ASN A 688 -2.50 24.74 19.77
C ASN A 688 -3.95 24.29 20.02
N ALA A 689 -4.27 23.05 19.61
CA ALA A 689 -5.59 22.44 19.80
C ALA A 689 -6.03 22.37 21.27
N ASP A 690 -5.10 22.16 22.21
CA ASP A 690 -5.37 22.17 23.65
C ASP A 690 -5.94 23.53 24.14
N ALA A 691 -5.29 24.65 23.82
CA ALA A 691 -5.81 25.98 24.14
C ALA A 691 -7.06 26.37 23.34
N PHE A 692 -7.35 25.69 22.22
CA PHE A 692 -8.65 25.81 21.53
C PHE A 692 -9.75 25.08 22.29
N ASN A 693 -9.50 23.83 22.69
CA ASN A 693 -10.44 23.00 23.44
C ASN A 693 -10.81 23.66 24.77
N GLN A 694 -9.83 24.19 25.51
CA GLN A 694 -10.07 24.95 26.74
C GLN A 694 -11.06 26.11 26.53
N LYS A 695 -10.92 26.90 25.46
CA LYS A 695 -11.87 27.98 25.14
C LYS A 695 -13.26 27.49 24.75
N VAL A 696 -13.36 26.35 24.05
CA VAL A 696 -14.65 25.75 23.67
C VAL A 696 -15.35 25.16 24.90
N GLU A 697 -14.60 24.54 25.81
CA GLU A 697 -15.10 24.03 27.08
C GLU A 697 -15.53 25.16 28.03
N GLU A 698 -14.76 26.25 28.13
CA GLU A 698 -15.14 27.47 28.85
C GLU A 698 -16.44 28.08 28.30
N ALA A 699 -16.57 28.22 26.99
CA ALA A 699 -17.79 28.73 26.35
C ALA A 699 -19.01 27.83 26.62
N ILE A 700 -18.86 26.51 26.43
CA ILE A 700 -19.92 25.54 26.73
C ILE A 700 -20.32 25.58 28.21
N ALA A 701 -19.37 25.73 29.14
CA ALA A 701 -19.64 25.87 30.57
C ALA A 701 -20.36 27.17 30.93
N ASN A 702 -20.10 28.26 30.19
CA ASN A 702 -20.81 29.54 30.31
C ASN A 702 -22.19 29.54 29.62
N GLY A 703 -22.52 28.51 28.84
CA GLY A 703 -23.72 28.46 28.01
C GLY A 703 -23.63 29.26 26.70
N GLU A 704 -22.42 29.64 26.28
CA GLU A 704 -22.16 30.38 25.04
C GLU A 704 -21.97 29.41 23.86
N GLU A 705 -22.77 29.58 22.81
CA GLU A 705 -22.70 28.74 21.61
C GLU A 705 -21.67 29.29 20.61
N LEU A 706 -20.44 28.78 20.66
CA LEU A 706 -19.44 29.05 19.62
C LEU A 706 -19.82 28.34 18.31
N ILE A 707 -19.90 29.12 17.23
CA ILE A 707 -20.24 28.68 15.87
C ILE A 707 -18.94 28.58 15.05
N ASP A 708 -18.82 27.61 14.13
CA ASP A 708 -17.62 27.46 13.29
C ASP A 708 -17.47 28.66 12.32
N PRO A 709 -16.46 29.55 12.48
CA PRO A 709 -16.28 30.73 11.66
C PRO A 709 -15.62 30.43 10.30
N THR A 710 -15.24 29.17 10.05
CA THR A 710 -14.73 28.72 8.74
C THR A 710 -15.81 28.12 7.85
N TRP A 711 -17.02 27.92 8.38
CA TRP A 711 -18.16 27.41 7.65
C TRP A 711 -18.69 28.41 6.61
N LYS A 712 -19.14 27.89 5.46
CA LYS A 712 -19.81 28.62 4.40
C LYS A 712 -21.09 27.91 3.99
N VAL A 713 -22.09 28.68 3.58
CA VAL A 713 -23.37 28.17 3.08
C VAL A 713 -23.15 27.24 1.88
N ASP A 714 -22.25 27.61 0.98
CA ASP A 714 -22.02 26.90 -0.28
C ASP A 714 -21.36 25.53 -0.13
N ASP A 715 -20.74 25.21 1.02
CA ASP A 715 -19.92 23.98 1.15
C ASP A 715 -20.70 22.79 1.75
N TYR A 716 -21.91 23.00 2.29
CA TYR A 716 -22.69 21.96 2.97
C TYR A 716 -24.16 21.91 2.53
N ALA A 717 -24.46 21.10 1.50
CA ALA A 717 -25.78 20.96 0.87
C ALA A 717 -26.94 20.43 1.76
N ILE A 718 -26.71 20.20 3.06
CA ILE A 718 -27.68 19.59 4.00
C ILE A 718 -28.00 20.51 5.20
N GLN A 719 -27.16 21.52 5.49
CA GLN A 719 -27.31 22.37 6.67
C GLN A 719 -27.41 23.85 6.28
N GLN A 720 -28.48 24.52 6.65
CA GLN A 720 -28.69 25.96 6.40
C GLN A 720 -28.10 26.86 7.50
N THR A 721 -27.41 26.29 8.48
CA THR A 721 -26.87 27.02 9.63
C THR A 721 -25.51 26.45 9.99
N ALA A 722 -24.55 27.32 10.29
CA ALA A 722 -23.21 26.92 10.68
C ALA A 722 -23.20 26.02 11.94
N PRO A 723 -22.41 24.93 11.94
CA PRO A 723 -22.39 24.00 13.06
C PRO A 723 -21.74 24.61 14.30
N ARG A 724 -22.23 24.19 15.48
CA ARG A 724 -21.60 24.49 16.76
C ARG A 724 -20.22 23.84 16.86
N LEU A 725 -19.23 24.60 17.29
CA LEU A 725 -17.90 24.08 17.59
C LEU A 725 -17.94 23.11 18.77
N LYS A 726 -17.14 22.05 18.67
CA LYS A 726 -16.89 21.06 19.70
C LYS A 726 -15.38 21.03 19.98
N PRO A 727 -14.94 20.54 21.16
CA PRO A 727 -13.52 20.23 21.38
C PRO A 727 -13.00 19.34 20.25
N LEU A 728 -11.81 19.67 19.75
CA LEU A 728 -11.15 18.94 18.67
C LEU A 728 -10.46 17.70 19.26
N PRO A 729 -10.81 16.46 18.84
CA PRO A 729 -10.07 15.28 19.26
C PRO A 729 -8.65 15.33 18.71
N MET A 730 -7.70 14.86 19.51
CA MET A 730 -6.35 14.54 19.05
C MET A 730 -6.45 13.41 18.02
N ILE A 731 -5.79 13.53 16.87
CA ILE A 731 -5.80 12.49 15.83
C ILE A 731 -4.44 11.79 15.85
N VAL A 732 -4.43 10.47 15.94
CA VAL A 732 -3.22 9.65 15.77
C VAL A 732 -3.39 8.76 14.55
N VAL A 733 -2.53 8.95 13.55
CA VAL A 733 -2.41 8.04 12.40
C VAL A 733 -1.34 7.00 12.73
N VAL A 734 -1.69 5.71 12.65
CA VAL A 734 -0.77 4.59 12.89
C VAL A 734 -0.68 3.74 11.63
N ALA A 735 0.52 3.56 11.09
CA ALA A 735 0.76 2.69 9.95
C ALA A 735 1.71 1.56 10.36
N ASP A 736 1.26 0.30 10.29
CA ASP A 736 2.07 -0.84 10.73
C ASP A 736 3.31 -1.08 9.85
N GLU A 737 3.15 -0.89 8.53
CA GLU A 737 4.23 -1.00 7.55
C GLU A 737 4.17 0.16 6.55
N PHE A 738 4.59 1.35 6.98
CA PHE A 738 4.62 2.52 6.08
C PHE A 738 5.58 2.31 4.87
N ALA A 739 6.51 1.35 4.96
CA ALA A 739 7.37 0.95 3.84
C ALA A 739 6.57 0.52 2.61
N ASP A 740 5.46 -0.21 2.77
CA ASP A 740 4.64 -0.65 1.64
C ASP A 740 3.91 0.54 0.99
N MET A 741 3.57 1.61 1.75
CA MET A 741 3.08 2.88 1.18
C MET A 741 4.16 3.58 0.34
N ILE A 742 5.38 3.71 0.86
CA ILE A 742 6.52 4.33 0.15
C ILE A 742 6.88 3.54 -1.11
N MET A 743 6.77 2.20 -1.08
CA MET A 743 7.07 1.36 -2.23
C MET A 743 5.96 1.31 -3.29
N GLN A 744 4.68 1.43 -2.92
CA GLN A 744 3.55 1.37 -3.86
C GLN A 744 3.12 2.74 -4.40
N VAL A 745 3.04 3.76 -3.54
CA VAL A 745 2.61 5.13 -3.91
C VAL A 745 3.82 6.03 -4.21
N GLY A 746 5.01 5.67 -3.75
CA GLY A 746 6.22 6.44 -4.01
C GLY A 746 6.24 7.76 -3.26
N LYS A 747 6.88 8.76 -3.89
CA LYS A 747 7.22 10.05 -3.28
C LYS A 747 6.00 10.83 -2.74
N LYS A 748 4.80 10.65 -3.29
CA LYS A 748 3.59 11.35 -2.82
C LYS A 748 3.29 11.04 -1.34
N SER A 749 3.52 9.81 -0.89
CA SER A 749 3.40 9.45 0.53
C SER A 749 4.52 10.05 1.39
N GLU A 750 5.75 10.14 0.88
CA GLU A 750 6.86 10.80 1.58
C GLU A 750 6.58 12.31 1.77
N ASP A 751 6.15 13.00 0.72
CA ASP A 751 5.82 14.43 0.75
C ASP A 751 4.67 14.74 1.72
N LEU A 752 3.64 13.88 1.77
CA LEU A 752 2.53 13.99 2.71
C LEU A 752 2.98 13.74 4.15
N ILE A 753 3.75 12.68 4.40
CA ILE A 753 4.34 12.38 5.72
C ILE A 753 5.21 13.55 6.19
N GLN A 754 6.02 14.14 5.30
CA GLN A 754 6.85 15.30 5.62
C GLN A 754 5.99 16.55 5.94
N ARG A 755 4.98 16.86 5.11
CA ARG A 755 4.08 18.03 5.31
C ARG A 755 3.35 17.95 6.65
N LEU A 756 2.89 16.76 7.03
CA LEU A 756 2.32 16.49 8.35
C LEU A 756 3.40 16.62 9.44
N ALA A 757 4.52 15.90 9.33
CA ALA A 757 5.56 15.86 10.37
C ALA A 757 6.15 17.23 10.72
N GLN A 758 6.13 18.18 9.77
CA GLN A 758 6.61 19.55 9.96
C GLN A 758 5.63 20.49 10.68
N LYS A 759 4.31 20.26 10.58
CA LYS A 759 3.28 21.26 10.96
C LYS A 759 2.18 20.74 11.88
N SER A 760 1.86 19.45 11.82
CA SER A 760 0.63 18.89 12.44
C SER A 760 0.59 18.96 13.97
N ARG A 761 1.73 19.09 14.65
CA ARG A 761 1.86 19.20 16.12
C ARG A 761 0.88 20.17 16.77
N ALA A 762 0.76 21.39 16.26
CA ALA A 762 -0.10 22.41 16.88
C ALA A 762 -1.58 22.12 16.64
N ALA A 763 -1.91 21.47 15.52
CA ALA A 763 -3.25 21.02 15.17
C ALA A 763 -3.71 19.78 15.97
N GLY A 764 -2.84 19.19 16.79
CA GLY A 764 -3.13 17.96 17.54
C GLY A 764 -3.29 16.74 16.65
N ILE A 765 -2.55 16.67 15.54
CA ILE A 765 -2.50 15.51 14.65
C ILE A 765 -1.09 14.91 14.72
N HIS A 766 -1.02 13.58 14.84
CA HIS A 766 0.16 12.82 15.25
C HIS A 766 0.37 11.60 14.36
N LEU A 767 1.62 11.12 14.27
CA LEU A 767 2.00 9.99 13.41
C LEU A 767 2.78 8.95 14.22
N ILE A 768 2.40 7.69 14.12
CA ILE A 768 3.20 6.53 14.54
C ILE A 768 3.48 5.69 13.29
N LEU A 769 4.70 5.80 12.76
CA LEU A 769 5.10 5.13 11.53
C LEU A 769 5.95 3.91 11.87
N ALA A 770 5.37 2.72 11.75
CA ALA A 770 6.04 1.46 12.02
C ALA A 770 6.54 0.79 10.72
N THR A 771 7.66 0.04 10.82
CA THR A 771 8.17 -0.76 9.70
C THR A 771 8.99 -1.98 10.13
N GLN A 772 8.93 -3.06 9.34
CA GLN A 772 9.86 -4.19 9.42
C GLN A 772 11.06 -4.07 8.46
N ARG A 773 11.12 -3.01 7.62
CA ARG A 773 12.17 -2.77 6.61
C ARG A 773 12.97 -1.48 6.89
N PRO A 774 13.91 -1.49 7.85
CA PRO A 774 14.74 -0.32 8.19
C PRO A 774 15.87 -0.04 7.16
N SER A 775 15.50 0.14 5.89
CA SER A 775 16.42 0.61 4.83
C SER A 775 16.41 2.13 4.68
N VAL A 776 17.46 2.68 4.06
CA VAL A 776 17.60 4.13 3.81
C VAL A 776 16.56 4.64 2.81
N ASP A 777 16.06 3.77 1.93
CA ASP A 777 15.02 4.07 0.93
C ASP A 777 13.61 4.18 1.56
N VAL A 778 13.41 3.57 2.74
CA VAL A 778 12.16 3.65 3.52
C VAL A 778 12.27 4.73 4.58
N ILE A 779 13.33 4.71 5.39
CA ILE A 779 13.59 5.66 6.47
C ILE A 779 14.54 6.74 5.93
N THR A 780 13.99 7.62 5.08
CA THR A 780 14.77 8.64 4.38
C THR A 780 15.28 9.72 5.35
N GLY A 781 16.28 10.49 4.90
CA GLY A 781 16.77 11.65 5.65
C GLY A 781 15.69 12.72 5.90
N LEU A 782 14.70 12.84 5.01
CA LEU A 782 13.57 13.76 5.17
C LEU A 782 12.62 13.28 6.27
N ILE A 783 12.31 11.99 6.33
CA ILE A 783 11.50 11.42 7.42
C ILE A 783 12.22 11.61 8.77
N LYS A 784 13.53 11.27 8.85
CA LYS A 784 14.30 11.41 10.11
C LYS A 784 14.49 12.83 10.60
N ALA A 785 14.58 13.81 9.71
CA ALA A 785 14.71 15.22 10.08
C ALA A 785 13.47 15.78 10.79
N ASN A 786 12.28 15.21 10.52
CA ASN A 786 11.00 15.69 11.04
C ASN A 786 10.38 14.75 12.09
N ILE A 787 10.91 13.53 12.25
CA ILE A 787 10.50 12.54 13.26
C ILE A 787 11.67 12.27 14.24
N PRO A 788 11.75 13.03 15.35
CA PRO A 788 12.88 12.96 16.29
C PRO A 788 12.74 11.84 17.34
N THR A 789 11.53 11.39 17.67
CA THR A 789 11.31 10.32 18.65
C THR A 789 11.24 8.98 17.93
N ARG A 790 12.05 8.01 18.40
CA ARG A 790 12.33 6.78 17.64
C ARG A 790 12.43 5.57 18.56
N VAL A 791 11.93 4.43 18.06
CA VAL A 791 11.96 3.13 18.72
C VAL A 791 12.64 2.15 17.77
N ALA A 792 13.79 1.60 18.17
CA ALA A 792 14.43 0.50 17.48
C ALA A 792 14.32 -0.77 18.34
N LEU A 793 13.47 -1.71 17.95
CA LEU A 793 13.52 -3.06 18.47
C LEU A 793 14.68 -3.83 17.79
N ARG A 794 14.84 -5.13 18.08
CA ARG A 794 15.91 -5.92 17.46
C ARG A 794 15.90 -5.83 15.94
N VAL A 795 17.08 -5.55 15.37
CA VAL A 795 17.36 -5.54 13.92
C VAL A 795 18.49 -6.52 13.59
N ASN A 796 18.72 -6.77 12.30
CA ASN A 796 19.68 -7.80 11.86
C ASN A 796 21.11 -7.26 11.76
N SER A 797 21.29 -5.95 11.55
CA SER A 797 22.60 -5.34 11.31
C SER A 797 22.80 -3.98 12.00
N LYS A 798 24.07 -3.61 12.19
CA LYS A 798 24.50 -2.27 12.65
C LYS A 798 24.19 -1.16 11.64
N ILE A 799 23.93 -1.51 10.37
CA ILE A 799 23.47 -0.56 9.36
C ILE A 799 22.02 -0.21 9.66
N ASP A 800 21.15 -1.22 9.81
CA ASP A 800 19.73 -1.08 10.18
C ASP A 800 19.55 -0.22 11.45
N SER A 801 20.36 -0.48 12.49
CA SER A 801 20.33 0.30 13.74
C SER A 801 20.61 1.78 13.48
N ARG A 802 21.63 2.10 12.65
CA ARG A 802 21.96 3.47 12.25
C ARG A 802 20.93 4.09 11.31
N THR A 803 20.27 3.28 10.48
CA THR A 803 19.13 3.76 9.69
C THR A 803 18.07 4.34 10.61
N ILE A 804 17.78 3.71 11.75
CA ILE A 804 16.74 4.14 12.69
C ILE A 804 17.24 5.22 13.67
N LEU A 805 18.30 4.92 14.43
CA LEU A 805 18.76 5.72 15.59
C LEU A 805 19.88 6.70 15.26
N ASP A 806 20.41 6.69 14.04
CA ASP A 806 21.72 7.28 13.65
C ASP A 806 22.94 6.62 14.36
N GLU A 807 22.71 5.80 15.40
CA GLU A 807 23.73 5.02 16.13
C GLU A 807 23.57 3.49 15.99
N GLY A 808 24.61 2.73 16.36
CA GLY A 808 24.56 1.27 16.46
C GLY A 808 24.19 0.81 17.86
N GLY A 809 23.51 -0.32 18.00
CA GLY A 809 23.12 -0.88 19.31
C GLY A 809 21.91 -1.80 19.22
N ALA A 810 20.97 -1.54 18.31
CA ALA A 810 19.75 -2.33 18.15
C ALA A 810 20.02 -3.75 17.62
N GLU A 811 21.19 -3.98 17.00
CA GLU A 811 21.66 -5.30 16.55
C GLU A 811 22.07 -6.24 17.71
N TYR A 812 22.17 -5.75 18.94
CA TYR A 812 22.50 -6.54 20.14
C TYR A 812 21.28 -6.85 21.03
N LEU A 813 20.11 -6.29 20.70
CA LEU A 813 18.86 -6.52 21.43
C LEU A 813 18.39 -7.97 21.34
N LEU A 814 17.56 -8.37 22.30
CA LEU A 814 17.17 -9.77 22.50
C LEU A 814 15.94 -10.17 21.67
N GLY A 815 15.17 -9.20 21.17
CA GLY A 815 13.85 -9.40 20.57
C GLY A 815 12.76 -9.48 21.65
N HIS A 816 11.57 -9.95 21.28
CA HIS A 816 10.41 -10.07 22.19
C HIS A 816 10.09 -8.79 22.99
N GLY A 817 10.18 -7.62 22.35
CA GLY A 817 9.88 -6.31 22.95
C GLY A 817 11.08 -5.56 23.53
N ASP A 818 12.27 -6.18 23.61
CA ASP A 818 13.51 -5.49 23.98
C ASP A 818 13.90 -4.45 22.91
N MET A 819 13.97 -3.17 23.29
CA MET A 819 14.10 -2.01 22.40
C MET A 819 15.09 -0.96 22.91
N LEU A 820 15.54 -0.11 21.99
CA LEU A 820 16.19 1.16 22.26
C LEU A 820 15.21 2.30 21.93
N PHE A 821 14.97 3.18 22.88
CA PHE A 821 14.02 4.29 22.80
C PHE A 821 14.74 5.65 22.87
N LEU A 822 14.58 6.45 21.82
CA LEU A 822 15.02 7.85 21.79
C LEU A 822 13.80 8.74 22.10
N GLY A 823 13.62 9.03 23.39
CA GLY A 823 12.50 9.80 23.91
C GLY A 823 12.53 11.30 23.58
N PRO A 824 11.43 12.04 23.83
CA PRO A 824 11.34 13.47 23.56
C PRO A 824 12.45 14.27 24.25
N GLY A 825 13.29 14.93 23.46
CA GLY A 825 14.39 15.77 23.97
C GLY A 825 15.60 15.02 24.54
N LYS A 826 15.69 13.68 24.36
CA LYS A 826 16.88 12.90 24.70
C LYS A 826 17.81 12.81 23.48
N ASN A 827 19.11 12.90 23.70
CA ASN A 827 20.14 12.75 22.65
C ASN A 827 20.66 11.31 22.54
N GLU A 828 20.58 10.54 23.63
CA GLU A 828 21.06 9.16 23.72
C GLU A 828 19.85 8.21 23.88
N PRO A 829 19.84 7.04 23.21
CA PRO A 829 18.74 6.08 23.32
C PRO A 829 18.84 5.25 24.60
N GLU A 830 17.78 5.24 25.39
CA GLU A 830 17.68 4.39 26.58
C GLU A 830 17.16 2.99 26.23
N ARG A 831 17.63 1.95 26.93
CA ARG A 831 17.15 0.59 26.71
C ARG A 831 15.89 0.33 27.54
N VAL A 832 14.85 -0.10 26.85
CA VAL A 832 13.51 -0.37 27.38
C VAL A 832 13.12 -1.79 27.04
N HIS A 833 12.50 -2.48 27.99
CA HIS A 833 11.92 -3.79 27.82
C HIS A 833 10.41 -3.61 27.69
N GLY A 834 9.92 -3.79 26.46
CA GLY A 834 8.57 -3.42 26.07
C GLY A 834 7.47 -4.12 26.85
N ALA A 835 6.36 -3.40 27.05
CA ALA A 835 5.15 -3.98 27.61
C ALA A 835 4.65 -5.14 26.74
N PHE A 836 4.47 -6.31 27.34
CA PHE A 836 3.80 -7.44 26.70
C PHE A 836 2.28 -7.30 26.83
N ILE A 837 1.61 -7.62 25.72
CA ILE A 837 0.16 -7.71 25.56
C ILE A 837 -0.13 -8.93 24.67
N SER A 838 -1.15 -9.70 25.00
CA SER A 838 -1.65 -10.80 24.17
C SER A 838 -2.80 -10.35 23.25
N ASP A 839 -3.01 -11.05 22.15
CA ASP A 839 -4.10 -10.73 21.21
C ASP A 839 -5.49 -10.91 21.84
N ASP A 840 -5.62 -11.83 22.81
CA ASP A 840 -6.83 -11.97 23.64
C ASP A 840 -7.10 -10.71 24.48
N GLU A 841 -6.08 -10.06 25.03
CA GLU A 841 -6.24 -8.79 25.76
C GLU A 841 -6.60 -7.64 24.81
N VAL A 842 -6.04 -7.62 23.59
CA VAL A 842 -6.44 -6.66 22.54
C VAL A 842 -7.92 -6.84 22.18
N ASN A 843 -8.35 -8.09 21.93
CA ASN A 843 -9.73 -8.40 21.57
C ASN A 843 -10.71 -8.02 22.70
N LYS A 844 -10.46 -8.40 23.96
CA LYS A 844 -11.27 -7.99 25.13
C LYS A 844 -11.46 -6.47 25.22
N VAL A 845 -10.40 -5.69 24.97
CA VAL A 845 -10.47 -4.21 25.03
C VAL A 845 -11.22 -3.64 23.81
N CYS A 846 -11.03 -4.19 22.62
CA CYS A 846 -11.77 -3.80 21.42
C CYS A 846 -13.27 -4.12 21.55
N ASP A 847 -13.65 -5.30 22.05
CA ASP A 847 -15.05 -5.69 22.26
C ASP A 847 -15.72 -4.83 23.32
N ALA A 848 -15.05 -4.58 24.46
CA ALA A 848 -15.53 -3.64 25.47
C ALA A 848 -15.73 -2.21 24.91
N TRP A 849 -15.02 -1.83 23.84
CA TRP A 849 -15.23 -0.58 23.13
C TRP A 849 -16.40 -0.63 22.12
N ARG A 850 -16.57 -1.72 21.38
CA ARG A 850 -17.73 -1.98 20.50
C ARG A 850 -19.05 -2.02 21.27
N GLU A 851 -19.04 -2.60 22.48
CA GLU A 851 -20.18 -2.56 23.39
C GLU A 851 -20.60 -1.13 23.74
N ARG A 852 -19.63 -0.23 23.94
CA ARG A 852 -19.88 1.16 24.36
C ARG A 852 -20.40 2.06 23.23
N GLY A 853 -19.95 1.86 21.99
CA GLY A 853 -20.39 2.69 20.86
C GLY A 853 -20.03 2.11 19.49
N SER A 854 -20.82 2.49 18.48
CA SER A 854 -20.49 2.29 17.07
C SER A 854 -19.42 3.27 16.59
N PRO A 855 -18.68 2.95 15.52
CA PRO A 855 -17.83 3.93 14.85
C PRO A 855 -18.63 5.09 14.26
N ASP A 856 -17.98 6.24 14.16
CA ASP A 856 -18.48 7.48 13.56
C ASP A 856 -17.48 7.86 12.45
N TYR A 857 -17.63 7.19 11.31
CA TYR A 857 -16.71 7.29 10.17
C TYR A 857 -16.97 8.54 9.33
N VAL A 858 -15.92 9.05 8.68
CA VAL A 858 -15.96 10.21 7.79
C VAL A 858 -15.61 9.76 6.38
N ASP A 859 -16.63 9.56 5.53
CA ASP A 859 -16.48 8.99 4.18
C ASP A 859 -15.48 9.75 3.29
N GLU A 860 -15.33 11.06 3.49
CA GLU A 860 -14.39 11.92 2.75
C GLU A 860 -12.93 11.44 2.85
N ILE A 861 -12.55 10.76 3.94
CA ILE A 861 -11.17 10.29 4.21
C ILE A 861 -10.68 9.30 3.14
N LEU A 862 -11.59 8.50 2.60
CA LEU A 862 -11.30 7.48 1.60
C LEU A 862 -11.59 7.94 0.16
N THR A 863 -12.03 9.18 -0.04
CA THR A 863 -12.30 9.69 -1.40
C THR A 863 -10.99 9.89 -2.19
N PRO A 864 -10.84 9.32 -3.40
CA PRO A 864 -9.61 9.47 -4.17
C PRO A 864 -9.30 10.92 -4.53
N TYR A 865 -8.06 11.34 -4.26
CA TYR A 865 -7.58 12.68 -4.59
C TYR A 865 -7.03 12.76 -6.03
N ASP A 866 -7.84 13.30 -6.95
CA ASP A 866 -7.44 13.56 -8.34
C ASP A 866 -6.55 14.81 -8.47
N ASP A 867 -5.31 14.61 -8.93
CA ASP A 867 -4.21 15.60 -8.94
C ASP A 867 -4.39 16.79 -9.91
N ASP A 868 -5.42 16.81 -10.76
CA ASP A 868 -5.59 17.88 -11.75
C ASP A 868 -6.07 19.22 -11.16
N THR A 869 -6.39 19.28 -9.87
CA THR A 869 -6.77 20.53 -9.18
C THR A 869 -5.57 21.43 -8.79
N GLU A 870 -4.39 20.89 -8.50
CA GLU A 870 -3.24 21.73 -8.08
C GLU A 870 -2.65 22.61 -9.21
N LYS A 871 -2.92 22.28 -10.48
CA LYS A 871 -2.55 23.16 -11.62
C LYS A 871 -3.44 24.43 -11.71
N GLY A 872 -4.52 24.51 -10.93
CA GLY A 872 -5.45 25.64 -10.92
C GLY A 872 -5.15 26.73 -9.87
N GLN A 873 -4.40 26.43 -8.81
CA GLN A 873 -4.23 27.33 -7.64
C GLN A 873 -3.19 28.45 -7.87
N GLY A 874 -3.32 29.17 -8.99
CA GLY A 874 -2.52 30.35 -9.34
C GLY A 874 -3.33 31.63 -9.59
N ARG A 875 -4.66 31.59 -9.40
CA ARG A 875 -5.60 32.72 -9.54
C ARG A 875 -6.78 32.54 -8.57
N LEU A 876 -7.37 33.67 -8.15
CA LEU A 876 -8.57 33.89 -7.32
C LEU A 876 -8.34 34.46 -5.90
N LEU A 877 -7.99 35.75 -5.85
CA LEU A 877 -8.52 36.72 -4.90
C LEU A 877 -8.79 38.01 -5.68
N GLU A 878 -9.91 38.70 -5.38
CA GLU A 878 -10.53 39.78 -6.18
C GLU A 878 -10.95 39.27 -7.59
N ASP A 879 -12.24 39.11 -7.89
CA ASP A 879 -13.29 40.15 -7.92
C ASP A 879 -14.62 39.74 -7.24
N GLY A 880 -15.47 40.71 -6.94
CA GLY A 880 -16.77 40.58 -6.27
C GLY A 880 -17.92 40.17 -7.19
N GLY A 881 -17.82 39.00 -7.82
CA GLY A 881 -18.89 38.40 -8.61
C GLY A 881 -18.94 36.88 -8.42
N ALA A 882 -20.12 36.27 -8.62
CA ALA A 882 -20.29 34.82 -8.47
C ALA A 882 -19.36 34.06 -9.44
N ALA A 883 -18.27 33.52 -8.89
CA ALA A 883 -17.24 32.84 -9.66
C ALA A 883 -17.75 31.48 -10.15
N ARG A 884 -18.33 31.49 -11.36
CA ARG A 884 -18.78 30.29 -12.07
C ARG A 884 -17.68 29.23 -12.05
N ASP A 885 -18.06 28.00 -11.74
CA ASP A 885 -17.13 26.86 -11.73
C ASP A 885 -16.38 26.77 -13.07
N ALA A 886 -15.09 26.40 -13.06
CA ALA A 886 -14.27 26.30 -14.26
C ALA A 886 -14.78 25.28 -15.31
N MET A 887 -15.70 24.38 -14.93
CA MET A 887 -16.40 23.49 -15.86
C MET A 887 -17.86 23.89 -16.12
N PHE A 888 -18.36 25.00 -15.57
CA PHE A 888 -19.74 25.47 -15.74
C PHE A 888 -20.15 25.54 -17.21
N ASP A 889 -19.40 26.25 -18.06
CA ASP A 889 -19.74 26.38 -19.49
C ASP A 889 -19.69 25.03 -20.25
N GLN A 890 -18.86 24.08 -19.80
CA GLN A 890 -18.78 22.73 -20.38
C GLN A 890 -19.98 21.87 -19.97
N VAL A 891 -20.38 21.97 -18.70
CA VAL A 891 -21.56 21.31 -18.14
C VAL A 891 -22.84 21.89 -18.76
N VAL A 892 -22.90 23.21 -18.98
CA VAL A 892 -23.95 23.90 -19.73
C VAL A 892 -24.00 23.40 -21.17
N SER A 893 -22.87 23.26 -21.88
CA SER A 893 -22.87 22.68 -23.25
C SER A 893 -23.45 21.26 -23.25
N PHE A 894 -23.00 20.41 -22.33
CA PHE A 894 -23.52 19.05 -22.18
C PHE A 894 -25.02 19.01 -21.82
N VAL A 895 -25.49 19.93 -20.98
CA VAL A 895 -26.92 20.08 -20.64
C VAL A 895 -27.74 20.55 -21.83
N LEU A 896 -27.25 21.49 -22.64
CA LEU A 896 -27.92 21.98 -23.85
C LEU A 896 -27.97 20.91 -24.95
N GLU A 897 -26.88 20.14 -25.11
CA GLU A 897 -26.78 19.01 -26.05
C GLU A 897 -27.69 17.84 -25.66
N THR A 898 -27.63 17.39 -24.39
CA THR A 898 -28.35 16.18 -23.96
C THR A 898 -29.76 16.43 -23.43
N ARG A 899 -30.08 17.69 -23.07
CA ARG A 899 -31.31 18.12 -22.38
C ARG A 899 -31.61 17.33 -21.09
N LYS A 900 -30.58 16.78 -20.46
CA LYS A 900 -30.67 15.98 -19.23
C LYS A 900 -29.90 16.68 -18.12
N VAL A 901 -30.60 17.08 -17.06
CA VAL A 901 -30.04 17.79 -15.91
C VAL A 901 -30.25 16.94 -14.66
N SER A 902 -29.16 16.48 -14.07
CA SER A 902 -29.14 15.97 -12.69
C SER A 902 -27.69 15.89 -12.19
N ALA A 903 -27.49 16.09 -10.89
CA ALA A 903 -26.19 15.95 -10.26
C ALA A 903 -25.54 14.59 -10.59
N SER A 904 -26.32 13.50 -10.57
CA SER A 904 -25.85 12.13 -10.88
C SER A 904 -25.48 11.89 -12.34
N ALA A 905 -25.96 12.72 -13.29
CA ALA A 905 -25.54 12.66 -14.69
C ALA A 905 -24.25 13.48 -14.91
N ILE A 906 -24.18 14.66 -14.31
CA ILE A 906 -23.00 15.55 -14.36
C ILE A 906 -21.81 14.89 -13.65
N GLN A 907 -22.04 14.27 -12.49
CA GLN A 907 -21.10 13.42 -11.75
C GLN A 907 -20.47 12.34 -12.65
N ARG A 908 -21.28 11.56 -13.37
CA ARG A 908 -20.79 10.50 -14.25
C ARG A 908 -20.11 11.00 -15.52
N LYS A 909 -20.55 12.14 -16.07
CA LYS A 909 -20.00 12.69 -17.31
C LYS A 909 -18.65 13.42 -17.12
N PHE A 910 -18.47 14.08 -15.98
CA PHE A 910 -17.32 14.94 -15.68
C PHE A 910 -16.49 14.47 -14.48
N SER A 911 -16.71 13.23 -14.00
CA SER A 911 -16.06 12.63 -12.81
C SER A 911 -16.16 13.51 -11.55
N LEU A 912 -17.31 14.16 -11.35
CA LEU A 912 -17.51 15.13 -10.28
C LEU A 912 -18.15 14.53 -9.03
N GLY A 913 -17.60 14.84 -7.85
CA GLY A 913 -18.25 14.53 -6.58
C GLY A 913 -19.64 15.17 -6.47
N PHE A 914 -20.61 14.46 -5.87
CA PHE A 914 -22.03 14.80 -5.88
C PHE A 914 -22.31 16.27 -5.46
N ASN A 915 -21.69 16.74 -4.36
CA ASN A 915 -21.87 18.10 -3.85
C ASN A 915 -21.33 19.22 -4.78
N ARG A 916 -20.44 18.89 -5.73
CA ARG A 916 -20.01 19.83 -6.78
C ARG A 916 -20.91 19.74 -8.00
N ALA A 917 -21.36 18.53 -8.37
CA ALA A 917 -22.34 18.33 -9.43
C ALA A 917 -23.72 18.92 -9.10
N ALA A 918 -24.12 18.95 -7.82
CA ALA A 918 -25.31 19.65 -7.33
C ALA A 918 -25.16 21.17 -7.49
N ARG A 919 -24.10 21.78 -6.92
CA ARG A 919 -23.82 23.22 -7.08
C ARG A 919 -23.80 23.71 -8.52
N LEU A 920 -23.33 22.88 -9.45
CA LEU A 920 -23.38 23.19 -10.89
C LEU A 920 -24.82 23.25 -11.44
N VAL A 921 -25.73 22.39 -10.95
CA VAL A 921 -27.18 22.47 -11.24
C VAL A 921 -27.76 23.75 -10.63
N ASP A 922 -27.46 24.02 -9.35
CA ASP A 922 -27.98 25.19 -8.63
C ASP A 922 -27.55 26.51 -9.30
N GLN A 923 -26.27 26.62 -9.71
CA GLN A 923 -25.76 27.75 -10.49
C GLN A 923 -26.39 27.86 -11.89
N MET A 924 -26.80 26.75 -12.51
CA MET A 924 -27.54 26.78 -13.78
C MET A 924 -29.00 27.23 -13.58
N GLU A 925 -29.59 26.97 -12.41
CA GLU A 925 -30.93 27.41 -12.04
C GLU A 925 -30.94 28.92 -11.75
N GLU A 926 -29.99 29.40 -10.93
CA GLU A 926 -29.80 30.82 -10.64
C GLU A 926 -29.46 31.64 -11.90
N ALA A 927 -28.69 31.05 -12.83
CA ALA A 927 -28.42 31.65 -14.14
C ALA A 927 -29.60 31.58 -15.13
N GLY A 928 -30.73 30.96 -14.76
CA GLY A 928 -31.92 30.83 -15.61
C GLY A 928 -31.75 29.91 -16.83
N ILE A 929 -30.72 29.05 -16.82
CA ILE A 929 -30.43 28.07 -17.89
C ILE A 929 -31.33 26.84 -17.74
N ILE A 930 -31.73 26.52 -16.50
CA ILE A 930 -32.70 25.48 -16.15
C ILE A 930 -33.83 26.08 -15.30
N SER A 931 -34.99 25.45 -15.29
CA SER A 931 -36.15 25.89 -14.51
C SER A 931 -36.15 25.31 -13.08
N PRO A 932 -36.58 26.08 -12.06
CA PRO A 932 -36.65 25.61 -10.68
C PRO A 932 -37.38 24.29 -10.48
N MET A 933 -36.87 23.47 -9.55
CA MET A 933 -37.43 22.15 -9.25
C MET A 933 -38.79 22.27 -8.54
N GLY A 934 -39.86 22.32 -9.35
CA GLY A 934 -41.23 22.46 -8.88
C GLY A 934 -41.65 21.30 -7.97
N ALA A 935 -42.06 21.64 -6.75
CA ALA A 935 -42.56 20.66 -5.78
C ALA A 935 -43.83 19.96 -6.30
N ASN A 936 -43.75 18.64 -6.39
CA ASN A 936 -44.90 17.73 -6.38
C ASN A 936 -44.52 16.55 -5.48
N ASP A 937 -45.50 16.06 -4.72
CA ASP A 937 -45.46 14.77 -4.02
C ASP A 937 -45.10 13.63 -5.01
N GLU A 938 -44.51 12.50 -4.61
CA GLU A 938 -44.96 11.63 -3.51
C GLU A 938 -43.84 11.18 -2.57
N GLY A 939 -44.08 11.31 -1.27
CA GLY A 939 -43.38 10.54 -0.24
C GLY A 939 -44.23 9.37 0.27
N GLY A 940 -43.58 8.27 0.65
CA GLY A 940 -44.16 7.33 1.62
C GLY A 940 -45.15 6.27 1.11
N MET A 941 -45.20 5.95 -0.18
CA MET A 941 -45.83 4.69 -0.65
C MET A 941 -44.89 3.88 -1.53
N ALA A 942 -44.91 2.55 -1.33
CA ALA A 942 -44.27 1.57 -2.20
C ALA A 942 -44.90 1.62 -3.60
N GLN A 943 -44.10 1.81 -4.64
CA GLN A 943 -44.61 1.97 -6.00
C GLN A 943 -45.09 0.62 -6.56
N SER A 944 -46.33 0.59 -7.07
CA SER A 944 -46.89 -0.61 -7.69
C SER A 944 -46.14 -0.95 -8.99
N PHE A 945 -46.20 -2.22 -9.40
CA PHE A 945 -45.61 -2.63 -10.67
C PHE A 945 -46.23 -1.89 -11.86
N ASP A 946 -47.50 -1.50 -11.80
CA ASP A 946 -48.13 -0.66 -12.82
C ASP A 946 -47.41 0.69 -12.99
N ALA A 947 -47.00 1.34 -11.89
CA ALA A 947 -46.25 2.58 -11.95
C ALA A 947 -44.85 2.40 -12.57
N ILE A 948 -44.20 1.26 -12.27
CA ILE A 948 -42.92 0.84 -12.87
C ILE A 948 -43.09 0.59 -14.38
N TYR A 949 -44.14 -0.13 -14.78
CA TYR A 949 -44.46 -0.46 -16.16
C TYR A 949 -44.82 0.79 -16.98
N GLN A 950 -45.69 1.67 -16.48
CA GLN A 950 -46.02 2.95 -17.13
C GLN A 950 -44.79 3.87 -17.27
N ARG A 951 -43.86 3.84 -16.30
CA ARG A 951 -42.58 4.54 -16.39
C ARG A 951 -41.69 3.95 -17.48
N ALA A 952 -41.61 2.62 -17.62
CA ALA A 952 -40.89 1.96 -18.70
C ALA A 952 -41.50 2.26 -20.09
N LEU A 953 -42.83 2.18 -20.23
CA LEU A 953 -43.58 2.52 -21.44
C LEU A 953 -43.28 3.95 -21.90
N LYS A 954 -43.40 4.93 -20.99
CA LYS A 954 -43.11 6.35 -21.26
C LYS A 954 -41.65 6.59 -21.65
N ARG A 955 -40.72 5.80 -21.11
CA ARG A 955 -39.28 5.89 -21.41
C ARG A 955 -38.89 5.25 -22.75
N LYS A 956 -39.59 4.20 -23.20
CA LYS A 956 -39.28 3.44 -24.43
C LYS A 956 -40.22 3.73 -25.62
N GLY A 957 -41.02 4.79 -25.59
CA GLY A 957 -41.84 5.21 -26.73
C GLY A 957 -43.16 4.45 -26.90
N GLY A 958 -43.62 3.74 -25.85
CA GLY A 958 -44.89 3.02 -25.85
C GLY A 958 -44.75 1.49 -25.96
N GLU A 959 -45.90 0.82 -25.92
CA GLU A 959 -46.00 -0.64 -25.71
C GLU A 959 -45.41 -1.47 -26.85
N ALA A 960 -45.73 -1.13 -28.11
CA ALA A 960 -45.23 -1.85 -29.27
C ALA A 960 -43.69 -1.88 -29.34
N VAL A 961 -43.04 -0.80 -28.90
CA VAL A 961 -41.58 -0.67 -28.86
C VAL A 961 -40.99 -1.34 -27.61
N LEU A 962 -41.62 -1.16 -26.43
CA LEU A 962 -41.20 -1.84 -25.21
C LEU A 962 -41.22 -3.37 -25.37
N ASN A 963 -42.24 -3.92 -26.05
CA ASN A 963 -42.37 -5.36 -26.29
C ASN A 963 -41.32 -5.90 -27.29
N GLN A 964 -40.82 -5.08 -28.22
CA GLN A 964 -39.69 -5.44 -29.10
C GLN A 964 -38.34 -5.49 -28.35
N LEU A 965 -38.24 -4.82 -27.20
CA LEU A 965 -37.05 -4.79 -26.34
C LEU A 965 -37.05 -5.89 -25.26
N MET A 966 -38.02 -6.80 -25.28
CA MET A 966 -38.10 -7.93 -24.36
C MET A 966 -37.23 -9.11 -24.82
N PRO A 967 -36.68 -9.91 -23.90
CA PRO A 967 -35.92 -11.11 -24.26
C PRO A 967 -36.83 -12.17 -24.87
N THR A 968 -36.25 -12.97 -25.77
CA THR A 968 -36.78 -14.29 -26.12
C THR A 968 -36.72 -15.22 -24.91
N ILE A 969 -37.70 -16.10 -24.81
CA ILE A 969 -37.82 -17.11 -23.75
C ILE A 969 -38.27 -18.40 -24.43
N LEU A 970 -37.62 -19.50 -24.11
CA LEU A 970 -37.92 -20.81 -24.70
C LEU A 970 -38.94 -21.56 -23.83
N SER A 971 -39.85 -22.29 -24.47
CA SER A 971 -40.74 -23.20 -23.77
C SER A 971 -39.95 -24.32 -23.08
N PRO A 972 -40.50 -24.98 -22.04
CA PRO A 972 -39.86 -26.16 -21.43
C PRO A 972 -39.53 -27.26 -22.45
N THR A 973 -40.37 -27.42 -23.47
CA THR A 973 -40.14 -28.33 -24.61
C THR A 973 -38.99 -27.93 -25.51
N GLU A 974 -38.70 -26.63 -25.68
CA GLU A 974 -37.55 -26.17 -26.46
C GLU A 974 -36.26 -26.25 -25.65
N LEU A 975 -36.30 -25.87 -24.36
CA LEU A 975 -35.18 -26.06 -23.42
C LEU A 975 -34.74 -27.53 -23.32
N ALA A 976 -35.69 -28.45 -23.21
CA ALA A 976 -35.42 -29.89 -23.17
C ALA A 976 -34.81 -30.47 -24.46
N ASN A 977 -34.90 -29.74 -25.58
CA ASN A 977 -34.36 -30.13 -26.89
C ASN A 977 -32.99 -29.50 -27.21
N ILE A 978 -32.46 -28.61 -26.36
CA ILE A 978 -31.09 -28.09 -26.50
C ILE A 978 -30.09 -29.20 -26.14
N GLY A 979 -29.03 -29.36 -26.96
CA GLY A 979 -27.97 -30.33 -26.74
C GLY A 979 -27.10 -30.00 -25.52
N ASP A 980 -26.65 -31.04 -24.80
CA ASP A 980 -25.82 -30.90 -23.61
C ASP A 980 -24.44 -30.25 -23.90
N ASP A 981 -23.97 -30.35 -25.15
CA ASP A 981 -22.80 -29.64 -25.66
C ASP A 981 -23.02 -28.11 -25.71
N ARG A 982 -24.22 -27.68 -26.12
CA ARG A 982 -24.60 -26.26 -26.14
C ARG A 982 -24.77 -25.72 -24.73
N TYR A 983 -25.31 -26.51 -23.80
CA TYR A 983 -25.34 -26.16 -22.37
C TYR A 983 -23.93 -25.97 -21.81
N LEU A 984 -23.01 -26.91 -22.07
CA LEU A 984 -21.61 -26.80 -21.63
C LEU A 984 -20.89 -25.60 -22.27
N SER A 985 -21.12 -25.34 -23.56
CA SER A 985 -20.63 -24.15 -24.27
C SER A 985 -21.11 -22.86 -23.58
N MET A 986 -22.41 -22.74 -23.29
CA MET A 986 -22.99 -21.57 -22.60
C MET A 986 -22.45 -21.37 -21.17
N MET A 987 -22.35 -22.44 -20.36
CA MET A 987 -21.72 -22.39 -19.03
C MET A 987 -20.28 -21.85 -19.12
N THR A 988 -19.50 -22.43 -20.03
CA THR A 988 -18.09 -22.08 -20.24
C THR A 988 -17.92 -20.66 -20.74
N LYS A 989 -18.86 -20.16 -21.55
CA LYS A 989 -18.86 -18.80 -22.08
C LYS A 989 -19.04 -17.77 -20.96
N GLY A 990 -20.02 -17.97 -20.08
CA GLY A 990 -20.22 -17.10 -18.90
C GLY A 990 -19.01 -17.09 -17.97
N ILE A 991 -18.43 -18.27 -17.67
CA ILE A 991 -17.21 -18.39 -16.86
C ILE A 991 -16.01 -17.71 -17.51
N ASN A 992 -15.91 -17.70 -18.85
CA ASN A 992 -14.82 -17.03 -19.57
C ASN A 992 -15.01 -15.52 -19.69
N GLN A 993 -16.24 -15.03 -19.91
CA GLN A 993 -16.58 -13.61 -19.92
C GLN A 993 -16.41 -12.96 -18.53
N ALA A 994 -16.64 -13.70 -17.43
CA ALA A 994 -16.37 -13.20 -16.08
C ALA A 994 -14.90 -12.78 -15.90
N GLY A 995 -14.65 -11.47 -15.78
CA GLY A 995 -13.31 -10.89 -15.63
C GLY A 995 -12.53 -10.62 -16.93
N PHE A 996 -13.17 -10.71 -18.11
CA PHE A 996 -12.59 -10.28 -19.39
C PHE A 996 -13.58 -9.41 -20.17
N HIS A 997 -13.09 -8.53 -21.04
CA HIS A 997 -13.96 -7.78 -21.94
C HIS A 997 -14.64 -8.74 -22.92
N TRP A 998 -15.98 -8.73 -22.97
CA TRP A 998 -16.78 -9.78 -23.63
C TRP A 998 -16.37 -10.05 -25.08
N GLN A 999 -16.07 -9.01 -25.86
CA GLN A 999 -15.61 -9.11 -27.26
C GLN A 999 -14.33 -9.94 -27.43
N VAL A 1000 -13.44 -9.99 -26.42
CA VAL A 1000 -12.21 -10.78 -26.46
C VAL A 1000 -12.51 -12.28 -26.37
N ILE A 1001 -13.58 -12.65 -25.65
CA ILE A 1001 -14.07 -14.02 -25.58
C ILE A 1001 -14.89 -14.36 -26.82
N GLU A 1002 -15.73 -13.43 -27.29
CA GLU A 1002 -16.57 -13.60 -28.48
C GLU A 1002 -15.73 -13.81 -29.75
N ASN A 1003 -14.75 -12.94 -30.01
CA ASN A 1003 -13.84 -13.06 -31.15
C ASN A 1003 -12.95 -14.33 -31.09
N LYS A 1004 -12.79 -14.94 -29.92
CA LYS A 1004 -12.10 -16.23 -29.73
C LYS A 1004 -13.04 -17.43 -29.72
N TRP A 1005 -14.36 -17.24 -29.68
CA TRP A 1005 -15.30 -18.35 -29.45
C TRP A 1005 -15.23 -19.48 -30.50
N PRO A 1006 -15.03 -19.22 -31.80
CA PRO A 1006 -14.81 -20.28 -32.78
C PRO A 1006 -13.57 -21.15 -32.49
N GLN A 1007 -12.52 -20.56 -31.90
CA GLN A 1007 -11.29 -21.26 -31.52
C GLN A 1007 -11.48 -22.07 -30.23
N PHE A 1008 -12.38 -21.65 -29.33
CA PHE A 1008 -12.82 -22.43 -28.17
C PHE A 1008 -13.63 -23.67 -28.60
N GLU A 1009 -14.59 -23.49 -29.50
CA GLU A 1009 -15.40 -24.59 -30.06
C GLU A 1009 -14.47 -25.63 -30.74
N GLU A 1010 -13.47 -25.19 -31.51
CA GLU A 1010 -12.47 -26.09 -32.12
C GLU A 1010 -11.59 -26.80 -31.08
N ALA A 1011 -11.06 -26.07 -30.08
CA ALA A 1011 -10.14 -26.61 -29.08
C ALA A 1011 -10.80 -27.61 -28.12
N PHE A 1012 -12.10 -27.43 -27.82
CA PHE A 1012 -12.89 -28.29 -26.93
C PHE A 1012 -13.86 -29.22 -27.68
N TYR A 1013 -13.54 -29.57 -28.94
CA TYR A 1013 -14.27 -30.55 -29.75
C TYR A 1013 -15.78 -30.31 -29.87
N GLY A 1014 -16.19 -29.05 -30.06
CA GLY A 1014 -17.60 -28.64 -30.13
C GLY A 1014 -18.34 -28.69 -28.79
N PHE A 1015 -17.61 -28.80 -27.67
CA PHE A 1015 -18.13 -29.05 -26.32
C PHE A 1015 -18.83 -30.41 -26.15
N ASP A 1016 -18.46 -31.43 -26.95
CA ASP A 1016 -18.87 -32.82 -26.77
C ASP A 1016 -18.53 -33.33 -25.36
N VAL A 1017 -19.57 -33.47 -24.53
CA VAL A 1017 -19.47 -33.78 -23.10
C VAL A 1017 -18.84 -35.15 -22.86
N GLU A 1018 -19.23 -36.17 -23.63
CA GLU A 1018 -18.68 -37.52 -23.50
C GLU A 1018 -17.22 -37.58 -23.98
N ARG A 1019 -16.88 -36.87 -25.07
CA ARG A 1019 -15.50 -36.82 -25.55
C ARG A 1019 -14.57 -36.07 -24.59
N LEU A 1020 -15.03 -34.98 -23.99
CA LEU A 1020 -14.26 -34.24 -22.97
C LEU A 1020 -14.13 -35.05 -21.66
N ALA A 1021 -15.17 -35.80 -21.26
CA ALA A 1021 -15.16 -36.59 -20.03
C ALA A 1021 -14.19 -37.79 -20.04
N HIS A 1022 -13.68 -38.19 -21.22
CA HIS A 1022 -12.69 -39.25 -21.38
C HIS A 1022 -11.27 -38.73 -21.67
N LEU A 1023 -11.01 -37.41 -21.59
CA LEU A 1023 -9.66 -36.86 -21.70
C LEU A 1023 -8.82 -37.20 -20.45
N PRO A 1024 -7.58 -37.71 -20.60
CA PRO A 1024 -6.69 -37.95 -19.48
C PRO A 1024 -6.25 -36.63 -18.82
N ASP A 1025 -5.84 -36.68 -17.55
CA ASP A 1025 -5.49 -35.49 -16.78
C ASP A 1025 -4.39 -34.63 -17.43
N GLU A 1026 -3.38 -35.27 -18.01
CA GLU A 1026 -2.30 -34.62 -18.78
C GLU A 1026 -2.82 -33.78 -19.95
N ALA A 1027 -3.92 -34.19 -20.61
CA ALA A 1027 -4.50 -33.42 -21.71
C ALA A 1027 -5.11 -32.09 -21.23
N TRP A 1028 -5.58 -32.04 -19.98
CA TRP A 1028 -6.11 -30.80 -19.39
C TRP A 1028 -5.01 -29.77 -19.09
N GLU A 1029 -3.83 -30.22 -18.66
CA GLU A 1029 -2.68 -29.33 -18.43
C GLU A 1029 -2.16 -28.72 -19.73
N ASN A 1030 -2.17 -29.49 -20.82
CA ASN A 1030 -1.73 -29.02 -22.14
C ASN A 1030 -2.55 -27.83 -22.69
N TYR A 1031 -3.81 -27.63 -22.26
CA TYR A 1031 -4.58 -26.43 -22.63
C TYR A 1031 -4.01 -25.11 -22.05
N LEU A 1032 -3.07 -25.16 -21.09
CA LEU A 1032 -2.31 -23.97 -20.67
C LEU A 1032 -1.31 -23.48 -21.74
N ALA A 1033 -0.85 -24.38 -22.62
CA ALA A 1033 0.04 -24.05 -23.72
C ALA A 1033 -0.71 -23.64 -25.00
N ASP A 1034 -1.94 -24.11 -25.21
CA ASP A 1034 -2.73 -23.77 -26.41
C ASP A 1034 -3.00 -22.24 -26.50
N ALA A 1035 -2.89 -21.67 -27.69
CA ALA A 1035 -3.13 -20.25 -27.96
C ALA A 1035 -4.61 -19.93 -28.26
N ARG A 1036 -5.40 -20.94 -28.64
CA ARG A 1036 -6.82 -20.82 -29.01
C ARG A 1036 -7.69 -20.40 -27.83
N VAL A 1037 -7.47 -21.03 -26.67
CA VAL A 1037 -8.25 -20.85 -25.43
C VAL A 1037 -7.74 -19.67 -24.58
N VAL A 1038 -8.38 -19.43 -23.43
CA VAL A 1038 -7.84 -18.55 -22.37
C VAL A 1038 -6.95 -19.38 -21.47
N ARG A 1039 -5.65 -19.07 -21.46
CA ARG A 1039 -4.60 -19.73 -20.67
C ARG A 1039 -4.71 -19.40 -19.18
N ASN A 1040 -5.75 -19.91 -18.52
CA ASN A 1040 -5.99 -19.75 -17.09
C ASN A 1040 -6.47 -21.08 -16.51
N TRP A 1041 -5.63 -21.70 -15.66
CA TRP A 1041 -5.89 -23.01 -15.07
C TRP A 1041 -7.25 -23.08 -14.37
N GLN A 1042 -7.64 -22.02 -13.66
CA GLN A 1042 -8.90 -22.00 -12.91
C GLN A 1042 -10.14 -21.98 -13.81
N LYS A 1043 -10.02 -21.55 -15.08
CA LYS A 1043 -11.11 -21.60 -16.07
C LYS A 1043 -11.13 -22.94 -16.82
N ILE A 1044 -9.96 -23.54 -17.04
CA ILE A 1044 -9.81 -24.87 -17.65
C ILE A 1044 -10.30 -25.96 -16.68
N SER A 1045 -9.93 -25.89 -15.40
CA SER A 1045 -10.43 -26.79 -14.34
C SER A 1045 -11.95 -26.66 -14.19
N ALA A 1046 -12.49 -25.43 -14.18
CA ALA A 1046 -13.94 -25.22 -14.11
C ALA A 1046 -14.70 -25.80 -15.32
N LEU A 1047 -14.11 -25.80 -16.53
CA LEU A 1047 -14.67 -26.54 -17.67
C LEU A 1047 -14.65 -28.05 -17.40
N LYS A 1048 -13.52 -28.63 -16.97
CA LYS A 1048 -13.39 -30.06 -16.64
C LYS A 1048 -14.39 -30.52 -15.58
N GLU A 1049 -14.59 -29.72 -14.53
CA GLU A 1049 -15.56 -29.96 -13.47
C GLU A 1049 -17.00 -29.85 -14.00
N ASN A 1050 -17.30 -28.87 -14.85
CA ASN A 1050 -18.63 -28.72 -15.45
C ASN A 1050 -18.95 -29.77 -16.52
N VAL A 1051 -17.97 -30.34 -17.22
CA VAL A 1051 -18.15 -31.53 -18.08
C VAL A 1051 -18.73 -32.67 -17.26
N MET A 1052 -18.15 -32.94 -16.08
CA MET A 1052 -18.63 -34.01 -15.18
C MET A 1052 -20.02 -33.69 -14.60
N PHE A 1053 -20.29 -32.43 -14.26
CA PHE A 1053 -21.61 -31.98 -13.81
C PHE A 1053 -22.71 -32.16 -14.88
N VAL A 1054 -22.48 -31.68 -16.12
CA VAL A 1054 -23.42 -31.84 -17.24
C VAL A 1054 -23.64 -33.33 -17.56
N ARG A 1055 -22.57 -34.13 -17.55
CA ARG A 1055 -22.65 -35.60 -17.71
C ARG A 1055 -23.50 -36.26 -16.62
N GLN A 1056 -23.35 -35.82 -15.36
CA GLN A 1056 -24.17 -36.32 -14.26
C GLN A 1056 -25.65 -35.97 -14.43
N LEU A 1057 -25.97 -34.73 -14.85
CA LEU A 1057 -27.36 -34.33 -15.15
C LEU A 1057 -27.95 -35.15 -16.31
N ALA A 1058 -27.18 -35.40 -17.36
CA ALA A 1058 -27.60 -36.24 -18.47
C ALA A 1058 -27.86 -37.70 -18.04
N GLN A 1059 -27.06 -38.23 -17.12
CA GLN A 1059 -27.25 -39.58 -16.56
C GLN A 1059 -28.47 -39.68 -15.62
N THR A 1060 -28.82 -38.62 -14.87
CA THR A 1060 -29.93 -38.65 -13.91
C THR A 1060 -31.27 -38.16 -14.45
N HIS A 1061 -31.28 -37.21 -15.39
CA HIS A 1061 -32.49 -36.61 -15.98
C HIS A 1061 -32.64 -36.89 -17.50
N GLY A 1062 -31.68 -37.59 -18.10
CA GLY A 1062 -31.68 -37.95 -19.53
C GLY A 1062 -31.15 -36.87 -20.47
N SER A 1063 -31.09 -35.61 -20.03
CA SER A 1063 -30.26 -34.51 -20.56
C SER A 1063 -30.19 -33.40 -19.51
N ALA A 1064 -29.18 -32.52 -19.58
CA ALA A 1064 -29.17 -31.30 -18.77
C ALA A 1064 -30.32 -30.36 -19.17
N GLY A 1065 -30.73 -30.37 -20.44
CA GLY A 1065 -31.90 -29.63 -20.91
C GLY A 1065 -33.20 -30.00 -20.20
N ARG A 1066 -33.46 -31.30 -19.95
CA ARG A 1066 -34.61 -31.74 -19.16
C ARG A 1066 -34.53 -31.26 -17.72
N PHE A 1067 -33.37 -31.41 -17.07
CA PHE A 1067 -33.17 -30.88 -15.71
C PHE A 1067 -33.51 -29.38 -15.61
N PHE A 1068 -33.06 -28.56 -16.55
CA PHE A 1068 -33.38 -27.12 -16.55
C PHE A 1068 -34.82 -26.81 -16.98
N ALA A 1069 -35.47 -27.64 -17.79
CA ALA A 1069 -36.88 -27.50 -18.16
C ALA A 1069 -37.82 -27.88 -17.00
N ASP A 1070 -37.54 -28.98 -16.31
CA ASP A 1070 -38.37 -29.55 -15.24
C ASP A 1070 -38.24 -28.80 -13.90
N TRP A 1071 -37.20 -27.97 -13.71
CA TRP A 1071 -37.01 -27.20 -12.48
C TRP A 1071 -38.10 -26.12 -12.30
N PRO A 1072 -38.81 -26.07 -11.14
CA PRO A 1072 -39.90 -25.14 -10.85
C PRO A 1072 -39.60 -23.67 -11.19
N GLN A 1073 -40.53 -23.01 -11.89
CA GLN A 1073 -40.32 -21.65 -12.41
C GLN A 1073 -40.34 -20.58 -11.29
N ASP A 1074 -40.97 -20.88 -10.16
CA ASP A 1074 -41.08 -20.01 -8.97
C ASP A 1074 -39.90 -20.16 -7.99
N ASP A 1075 -39.07 -21.21 -8.12
CA ASP A 1075 -37.86 -21.43 -7.32
C ASP A 1075 -36.55 -21.17 -8.10
N GLN A 1076 -36.38 -19.92 -8.55
CA GLN A 1076 -35.09 -19.47 -9.09
C GLN A 1076 -33.97 -19.48 -8.02
N PHE A 1077 -34.31 -19.30 -6.73
CA PHE A 1077 -33.30 -19.24 -5.65
C PHE A 1077 -32.65 -20.61 -5.43
N GLY A 1078 -33.44 -21.67 -5.28
CA GLY A 1078 -32.93 -23.04 -5.15
C GLY A 1078 -32.13 -23.48 -6.37
N LEU A 1079 -32.54 -23.11 -7.59
CA LEU A 1079 -31.77 -23.38 -8.81
C LEU A 1079 -30.39 -22.72 -8.79
N LEU A 1080 -30.30 -21.47 -8.34
CA LEU A 1080 -29.03 -20.75 -8.21
C LEU A 1080 -28.15 -21.29 -7.07
N GLN A 1081 -28.73 -21.78 -5.97
CA GLN A 1081 -27.96 -22.48 -4.92
C GLN A 1081 -27.48 -23.86 -5.40
N TYR A 1082 -28.29 -24.58 -6.17
CA TYR A 1082 -27.90 -25.86 -6.78
C TYR A 1082 -26.74 -25.66 -7.76
N LEU A 1083 -26.83 -24.68 -8.67
CA LEU A 1083 -25.74 -24.30 -9.56
C LEU A 1083 -24.49 -23.85 -8.81
N LYS A 1084 -24.62 -23.10 -7.70
CA LYS A 1084 -23.49 -22.70 -6.84
C LYS A 1084 -22.82 -23.90 -6.14
N LYS A 1085 -23.59 -24.93 -5.79
CA LYS A 1085 -23.12 -26.12 -5.05
C LYS A 1085 -22.54 -27.21 -5.94
N HIS A 1086 -23.09 -27.40 -7.14
CA HIS A 1086 -22.74 -28.51 -8.03
C HIS A 1086 -22.05 -28.07 -9.33
N GLY A 1087 -22.21 -26.81 -9.76
CA GLY A 1087 -21.57 -26.25 -10.95
C GLY A 1087 -20.34 -25.41 -10.63
N SER A 1088 -19.19 -25.77 -11.20
CA SER A 1088 -17.94 -25.05 -10.94
C SER A 1088 -18.01 -23.62 -11.49
N ARG A 1089 -17.82 -22.64 -10.61
CA ARG A 1089 -17.89 -21.19 -10.91
C ARG A 1089 -19.24 -20.68 -11.45
N LEU A 1090 -20.33 -21.45 -11.30
CA LEU A 1090 -21.69 -21.06 -11.71
C LEU A 1090 -22.51 -20.37 -10.59
N GLY A 1091 -21.86 -19.94 -9.50
CA GLY A 1091 -22.50 -19.18 -8.43
C GLY A 1091 -22.77 -17.71 -8.79
N GLY A 1092 -23.77 -17.12 -8.13
CA GLY A 1092 -24.11 -15.69 -8.25
C GLY A 1092 -24.56 -15.29 -9.65
N MET A 1093 -24.20 -14.08 -10.08
CA MET A 1093 -24.61 -13.55 -11.39
C MET A 1093 -24.15 -14.41 -12.58
N THR A 1094 -23.04 -15.15 -12.48
CA THR A 1094 -22.58 -16.05 -13.56
C THR A 1094 -23.64 -17.13 -13.87
N GLY A 1095 -24.22 -17.74 -12.84
CA GLY A 1095 -25.32 -18.71 -12.99
C GLY A 1095 -26.59 -18.08 -13.53
N ALA A 1096 -26.94 -16.88 -13.04
CA ALA A 1096 -28.13 -16.15 -13.49
C ALA A 1096 -28.03 -15.73 -14.97
N PHE A 1097 -26.88 -15.23 -15.42
CA PHE A 1097 -26.62 -14.94 -16.84
C PHE A 1097 -26.63 -16.22 -17.69
N PHE A 1098 -26.05 -17.32 -17.22
CA PHE A 1098 -26.13 -18.61 -17.91
C PHE A 1098 -27.58 -19.08 -18.12
N LEU A 1099 -28.42 -19.05 -17.07
CA LEU A 1099 -29.84 -19.40 -17.15
C LEU A 1099 -30.64 -18.46 -18.08
N ARG A 1100 -30.29 -17.17 -18.11
CA ARG A 1100 -30.90 -16.20 -19.04
C ARG A 1100 -30.50 -16.46 -20.49
N ARG A 1101 -29.23 -16.81 -20.74
CA ARG A 1101 -28.62 -16.97 -22.07
C ARG A 1101 -28.99 -18.30 -22.75
N MET A 1102 -29.46 -19.30 -21.99
CA MET A 1102 -30.17 -20.48 -22.52
C MET A 1102 -31.66 -20.21 -22.82
N GLY A 1103 -32.20 -19.05 -22.46
CA GLY A 1103 -33.61 -18.71 -22.63
C GLY A 1103 -34.58 -19.29 -21.59
N LYS A 1104 -34.11 -19.77 -20.42
CA LYS A 1104 -35.02 -20.11 -19.29
C LYS A 1104 -35.53 -18.81 -18.67
N ASP A 1105 -36.80 -18.80 -18.28
CA ASP A 1105 -37.40 -17.62 -17.66
C ASP A 1105 -36.82 -17.35 -16.26
N VAL A 1106 -35.96 -16.33 -16.14
CA VAL A 1106 -35.30 -15.91 -14.89
C VAL A 1106 -35.14 -14.40 -14.80
N TYR A 1107 -35.33 -13.84 -13.59
CA TYR A 1107 -35.03 -12.44 -13.30
C TYR A 1107 -33.52 -12.21 -13.10
N LEU A 1108 -33.01 -11.07 -13.55
CA LEU A 1108 -31.63 -10.63 -13.30
C LEU A 1108 -31.59 -9.45 -12.34
N LEU A 1109 -30.69 -9.49 -11.37
CA LEU A 1109 -30.50 -8.43 -10.37
C LEU A 1109 -29.34 -7.52 -10.78
N SER A 1110 -29.59 -6.63 -11.74
CA SER A 1110 -28.70 -5.49 -12.00
C SER A 1110 -28.95 -4.36 -11.01
N ALA A 1111 -28.04 -3.39 -10.91
CA ALA A 1111 -28.20 -2.22 -10.06
C ALA A 1111 -29.51 -1.46 -10.34
N ASP A 1112 -29.88 -1.29 -11.62
CA ASP A 1112 -31.14 -0.64 -12.01
C ASP A 1112 -32.38 -1.41 -11.53
N VAL A 1113 -32.33 -2.75 -11.52
CA VAL A 1113 -33.40 -3.60 -10.98
C VAL A 1113 -33.46 -3.49 -9.47
N CYS A 1114 -32.32 -3.47 -8.77
CA CYS A 1114 -32.28 -3.29 -7.32
C CYS A 1114 -32.86 -1.93 -6.90
N VAL A 1115 -32.57 -0.85 -7.63
CA VAL A 1115 -33.20 0.47 -7.38
C VAL A 1115 -34.69 0.47 -7.71
N ALA A 1116 -35.14 -0.25 -8.73
CA ALA A 1116 -36.58 -0.42 -9.00
C ALA A 1116 -37.31 -1.22 -7.89
N LEU A 1117 -36.66 -2.24 -7.32
CA LEU A 1117 -37.17 -3.00 -6.18
C LEU A 1117 -37.21 -2.16 -4.89
N GLN A 1118 -36.21 -1.31 -4.65
CA GLN A 1118 -36.23 -0.32 -3.57
C GLN A 1118 -37.38 0.70 -3.74
N GLN A 1119 -37.63 1.17 -4.96
CA GLN A 1119 -38.79 2.04 -5.26
C GLN A 1119 -40.13 1.32 -5.08
N ALA A 1120 -40.16 -0.01 -5.25
CA ALA A 1120 -41.29 -0.87 -4.90
C ALA A 1120 -41.40 -1.18 -3.39
N GLY A 1121 -40.63 -0.50 -2.53
CA GLY A 1121 -40.70 -0.63 -1.08
C GLY A 1121 -39.95 -1.82 -0.48
N LEU A 1122 -39.07 -2.49 -1.25
CA LEU A 1122 -38.25 -3.57 -0.73
C LEU A 1122 -36.94 -3.02 -0.13
N ASP A 1123 -36.79 -3.17 1.19
CA ASP A 1123 -35.56 -2.76 1.91
C ASP A 1123 -34.44 -3.77 1.66
N ILE A 1124 -33.61 -3.50 0.64
CA ILE A 1124 -32.47 -4.31 0.20
C ILE A 1124 -31.26 -3.42 -0.13
N PRO A 1125 -30.02 -3.89 0.06
CA PRO A 1125 -28.82 -3.18 -0.42
C PRO A 1125 -28.73 -3.21 -1.96
N GLN A 1126 -27.91 -2.32 -2.54
CA GLN A 1126 -27.75 -2.24 -4.01
C GLN A 1126 -27.23 -3.53 -4.68
N ASN A 1127 -26.52 -4.38 -3.93
CA ASN A 1127 -26.07 -5.70 -4.34
C ASN A 1127 -26.53 -6.73 -3.28
N PRO A 1128 -27.75 -7.29 -3.38
CA PRO A 1128 -28.29 -8.22 -2.39
C PRO A 1128 -27.58 -9.58 -2.46
N THR A 1129 -26.96 -9.97 -1.33
CA THR A 1129 -26.20 -11.23 -1.20
C THR A 1129 -26.70 -12.13 -0.07
N SER A 1130 -27.47 -11.59 0.88
CA SER A 1130 -28.08 -12.34 1.97
C SER A 1130 -29.20 -13.25 1.45
N GLN A 1131 -29.33 -14.45 2.05
CA GLN A 1131 -30.42 -15.37 1.72
C GLN A 1131 -31.80 -14.75 2.02
N LYS A 1132 -31.89 -13.90 3.06
CA LYS A 1132 -33.11 -13.18 3.44
C LYS A 1132 -33.57 -12.26 2.30
N ASP A 1133 -32.66 -11.42 1.81
CA ASP A 1133 -32.91 -10.43 0.77
C ASP A 1133 -33.30 -11.13 -0.54
N LEU A 1134 -32.54 -12.15 -0.96
CA LEU A 1134 -32.80 -12.92 -2.17
C LEU A 1134 -34.16 -13.65 -2.11
N LYS A 1135 -34.56 -14.15 -0.93
CA LYS A 1135 -35.88 -14.77 -0.72
C LYS A 1135 -37.02 -13.73 -0.79
N ALA A 1136 -36.84 -12.55 -0.21
CA ALA A 1136 -37.80 -11.44 -0.30
C ALA A 1136 -37.96 -10.91 -1.73
N ILE A 1137 -36.85 -10.80 -2.47
CA ILE A 1137 -36.83 -10.45 -3.90
C ILE A 1137 -37.59 -11.49 -4.73
N GLY A 1138 -37.34 -12.78 -4.50
CA GLY A 1138 -38.09 -13.86 -5.14
C GLY A 1138 -39.59 -13.78 -4.85
N GLN A 1139 -39.98 -13.55 -3.60
CA GLN A 1139 -41.40 -13.37 -3.23
C GLN A 1139 -42.06 -12.19 -3.97
N LEU A 1140 -41.38 -11.04 -4.08
CA LEU A 1140 -41.90 -9.88 -4.80
C LEU A 1140 -42.01 -10.12 -6.32
N PHE A 1141 -41.02 -10.78 -6.93
CA PHE A 1141 -41.10 -11.18 -8.35
C PHE A 1141 -42.23 -12.19 -8.59
N ASN A 1142 -42.42 -13.18 -7.71
CA ASN A 1142 -43.50 -14.16 -7.82
C ASN A 1142 -44.89 -13.49 -7.65
N GLN A 1143 -44.99 -12.48 -6.78
CA GLN A 1143 -46.19 -11.64 -6.66
C GLN A 1143 -46.47 -10.85 -7.95
N TRP A 1144 -45.47 -10.17 -8.53
CA TRP A 1144 -45.62 -9.45 -9.79
C TRP A 1144 -45.99 -10.37 -10.96
N HIS A 1145 -45.41 -11.57 -11.02
CA HIS A 1145 -45.76 -12.59 -12.02
C HIS A 1145 -47.22 -13.03 -11.88
N GLN A 1146 -47.69 -13.33 -10.67
CA GLN A 1146 -49.10 -13.67 -10.42
C GLN A 1146 -50.04 -12.52 -10.81
N GLN A 1147 -49.69 -11.27 -10.50
CA GLN A 1147 -50.50 -10.09 -10.79
C GLN A 1147 -50.60 -9.76 -12.30
N THR A 1148 -49.51 -9.92 -13.05
CA THR A 1148 -49.40 -9.43 -14.44
C THR A 1148 -49.43 -10.53 -15.50
N GLN A 1149 -49.16 -11.79 -15.10
CA GLN A 1149 -48.88 -12.92 -16.00
C GLN A 1149 -47.69 -12.70 -16.95
N LEU A 1150 -46.83 -11.69 -16.69
CA LEU A 1150 -45.61 -11.44 -17.46
C LEU A 1150 -44.44 -12.33 -16.97
N PRO A 1151 -43.60 -12.87 -17.88
CA PRO A 1151 -42.44 -13.67 -17.49
C PRO A 1151 -41.44 -12.93 -16.59
N TYR A 1152 -40.75 -13.65 -15.69
CA TYR A 1152 -39.73 -13.09 -14.79
C TYR A 1152 -38.61 -12.33 -15.54
N SER A 1153 -38.29 -12.79 -16.74
CA SER A 1153 -37.32 -12.19 -17.64
C SER A 1153 -37.78 -10.86 -18.21
N HIS A 1154 -39.09 -10.67 -18.36
CA HIS A 1154 -39.72 -9.43 -18.83
C HIS A 1154 -39.90 -8.47 -17.66
N LEU A 1155 -40.41 -8.95 -16.51
CA LEU A 1155 -40.55 -8.17 -15.27
C LEU A 1155 -39.22 -7.49 -14.88
N SER A 1156 -38.11 -8.24 -14.88
CA SER A 1156 -36.78 -7.70 -14.58
C SER A 1156 -36.27 -6.69 -15.62
N LYS A 1157 -36.57 -6.89 -16.92
CA LYS A 1157 -36.18 -5.95 -17.99
C LYS A 1157 -37.00 -4.66 -17.94
N ILE A 1158 -38.30 -4.76 -17.65
CA ILE A 1158 -39.21 -3.63 -17.41
C ILE A 1158 -38.75 -2.81 -16.20
N ALA A 1159 -38.44 -3.48 -15.08
CA ALA A 1159 -37.91 -2.84 -13.88
C ALA A 1159 -36.63 -2.04 -14.20
N ALA A 1160 -35.66 -2.65 -14.89
CA ALA A 1160 -34.45 -1.96 -15.35
C ALA A 1160 -34.76 -0.74 -16.25
N TYR A 1161 -35.61 -0.89 -17.26
CA TYR A 1161 -35.97 0.21 -18.18
C TYR A 1161 -36.76 1.35 -17.51
N SER A 1162 -37.41 1.10 -16.37
CA SER A 1162 -38.12 2.13 -15.61
C SER A 1162 -37.18 3.12 -14.90
N VAL A 1163 -35.98 2.68 -14.49
CA VAL A 1163 -35.00 3.47 -13.70
C VAL A 1163 -33.75 3.79 -14.52
N GLY A 1164 -33.12 2.76 -15.10
CA GLY A 1164 -31.79 2.78 -15.71
C GLY A 1164 -31.68 3.64 -16.95
N GLU A 1165 -30.44 3.95 -17.35
CA GLU A 1165 -30.13 4.97 -18.36
C GLU A 1165 -31.03 4.88 -19.61
N ASN A 1166 -31.72 5.98 -19.92
CA ASN A 1166 -32.65 5.97 -21.04
C ASN A 1166 -31.93 6.17 -22.38
N TYR A 1167 -31.29 5.09 -22.82
CA TYR A 1167 -30.94 4.82 -24.21
C TYR A 1167 -32.21 4.71 -25.06
N ASP A 1168 -32.13 5.18 -26.31
CA ASP A 1168 -33.24 5.09 -27.25
C ASP A 1168 -33.52 3.64 -27.66
N ALA A 1169 -34.74 3.35 -28.10
CA ALA A 1169 -35.12 2.01 -28.50
C ALA A 1169 -34.31 1.52 -29.71
N ASP A 1170 -34.16 2.37 -30.72
CA ASP A 1170 -33.39 2.06 -31.94
C ASP A 1170 -31.93 1.74 -31.62
N TYR A 1171 -31.32 2.43 -30.64
CA TYR A 1171 -29.96 2.15 -30.19
C TYR A 1171 -29.85 0.80 -29.46
N ILE A 1172 -30.85 0.44 -28.64
CA ILE A 1172 -30.89 -0.87 -27.99
C ILE A 1172 -31.11 -1.97 -29.03
N LEU A 1173 -31.97 -1.76 -30.03
CA LEU A 1173 -32.21 -2.70 -31.13
C LEU A 1173 -30.97 -2.85 -32.03
N GLU A 1174 -30.23 -1.78 -32.33
CA GLU A 1174 -28.95 -1.83 -33.04
C GLU A 1174 -27.92 -2.68 -32.28
N LYS A 1175 -27.89 -2.57 -30.94
CA LYS A 1175 -27.02 -3.38 -30.09
C LYS A 1175 -27.48 -4.84 -29.98
N MET A 1176 -28.79 -5.10 -29.82
CA MET A 1176 -29.34 -6.46 -29.81
C MET A 1176 -29.15 -7.17 -31.15
N GLY A 1177 -29.23 -6.45 -32.28
CA GLY A 1177 -28.90 -6.95 -33.61
C GLY A 1177 -27.41 -7.26 -33.84
N GLN A 1178 -26.54 -6.96 -32.87
CA GLN A 1178 -25.13 -7.35 -32.83
C GLN A 1178 -24.84 -8.37 -31.71
N ASP A 1179 -25.78 -8.58 -30.78
CA ASP A 1179 -25.54 -9.26 -29.50
C ASP A 1179 -26.87 -9.66 -28.81
N GLU A 1180 -27.36 -10.89 -29.02
CA GLU A 1180 -28.64 -11.40 -28.44
C GLU A 1180 -28.55 -11.76 -26.93
N SER A 1181 -27.50 -11.33 -26.21
CA SER A 1181 -26.84 -12.22 -25.24
C SER A 1181 -26.76 -11.79 -23.77
#